data_AF-A0A3C0W0I1-F1
#
_entry.id   AF-A0A3C0W0I1-F1
#
_cell.length_a   1.000
_cell.length_b   1.000
_cell.length_c   1.000
_cell.angle_alpha   90.00
_cell.angle_beta   90.00
_cell.angle_gamma   90.00
#
_symmetry.space_group_name_H-M   'P 1'
#
loop_
_entity.id
_entity.type
_entity.pdbx_description
1 polymer ?
#
loop_
_entity_poly.entity_id
_entity_poly.type
_entity_poly.pdbx_seq_one_letter_code
_entity_poly.pdbx_strand_id
1 'polypeptide(L)'
;LRELGQILERLAKLPIAPPKAEAIVAAFEGAHSFAEVYKLQDIRTVLGDLSKLPVESLARLSNSMRQRLATSWRAPQIQQQADTKRKEPQIKAEVISGYETQLALLDEGLKAHPDVWQLKLQQAAANFDLAEYQYGNKADLDIYVKHREAAFEAFGEAASLYALQTAVTADRPDATAFQLWFNANLGASDLSYVTRQQTPEIGNLQQIREAMLVLPDSEGHFKAFGNSIATNSRRLTPELKPRYLKAALVVLEGHPAGEHARKLVQHYNDLLDEVDLVARIDGDDEVGHTEPFGLFIGLKHTSDIEREAGGFARYLVGGSKGSPYYYPSYPGQRQAPRDDLEEHLNEKLGENFEVQSITFHDNKIQSRTIGQPGWRETPLAYVLLKAKDASVDRIPELKMDLDFYDSLGPALLPVSTATQVIDARPEKAPARPVDKLSLTQTLDARLTEEKQELTLEVHATTKGLAPSLEQLVDLSIPGFEIAKNEDQGLSIARVESDAERVNAVSERTWLLTLKPRAAAGEPSTFKFPKPTALVAKSAFKQYSDADLKDVENEIALAGIVLNPQPVWPWITGGVVIVALGLFGLRLAKRGADEADAVPVYDVPEDCTPFAVIDLLQRINAAPPRVLADSHRDQLRSTINDLEKIHFAPDAPAANGHGDLKAIARDWVAKVS
;
A
#
# COMPACT_ATOMS: atom_id res chain seq x y z
N LEU A 1 4.83 2.04 -47.02
CA LEU A 1 3.52 2.16 -47.71
C LEU A 1 3.59 2.69 -49.14
N ARG A 2 4.13 3.89 -49.41
CA ARG A 2 4.23 4.44 -50.78
C ARG A 2 4.95 3.50 -51.76
N GLU A 3 6.07 2.92 -51.34
CA GLU A 3 6.80 1.93 -52.15
C GLU A 3 5.98 0.67 -52.42
N LEU A 4 5.22 0.19 -51.43
CA LEU A 4 4.32 -0.96 -51.61
C LEU A 4 3.24 -0.65 -52.65
N GLY A 5 2.62 0.54 -52.59
CA GLY A 5 1.68 0.99 -53.63
C GLY A 5 2.31 1.01 -55.02
N GLN A 6 3.54 1.55 -55.14
CA GLN A 6 4.28 1.57 -56.42
C GLN A 6 4.62 0.17 -56.93
N ILE A 7 4.94 -0.77 -56.04
CA ILE A 7 5.19 -2.18 -56.42
C ILE A 7 3.91 -2.80 -56.96
N LEU A 8 2.77 -2.61 -56.29
CA LEU A 8 1.47 -3.13 -56.75
C LEU A 8 1.07 -2.53 -58.11
N GLU A 9 1.26 -1.22 -58.31
CA GLU A 9 1.03 -0.58 -59.61
C GLU A 9 1.92 -1.15 -60.73
N ARG A 10 3.18 -1.48 -60.42
CA ARG A 10 4.09 -2.11 -61.39
C ARG A 10 3.66 -3.54 -61.70
N LEU A 11 3.28 -4.32 -60.68
CA LEU A 11 2.79 -5.69 -60.85
C LEU A 11 1.51 -5.72 -61.71
N ALA A 12 0.60 -4.76 -61.51
CA ALA A 12 -0.63 -4.65 -62.31
C ALA A 12 -0.38 -4.37 -63.81
N LYS A 13 0.80 -3.85 -64.18
CA LYS A 13 1.19 -3.60 -65.57
C LYS A 13 1.87 -4.80 -66.24
N LEU A 14 2.22 -5.83 -65.48
CA LEU A 14 2.82 -7.05 -66.01
C LEU A 14 1.73 -8.03 -66.45
N PRO A 15 1.97 -8.88 -67.47
CA PRO A 15 1.02 -9.89 -67.92
C PRO A 15 1.02 -11.11 -66.99
N ILE A 16 0.83 -10.88 -65.69
CA ILE A 16 0.76 -11.91 -64.64
C ILE A 16 -0.55 -11.76 -63.88
N ALA A 17 -0.99 -12.84 -63.21
CA ALA A 17 -2.14 -12.75 -62.31
C ALA A 17 -1.83 -11.76 -61.18
N PRO A 18 -2.81 -10.91 -60.77
CA PRO A 18 -2.62 -10.02 -59.64
C PRO A 18 -2.37 -10.82 -58.35
N PRO A 19 -1.59 -10.29 -57.40
CA PRO A 19 -1.45 -10.91 -56.09
C PRO A 19 -2.82 -11.08 -55.42
N LYS A 20 -2.97 -12.16 -54.65
CA LYS A 20 -4.17 -12.39 -53.85
C LYS A 20 -4.35 -11.28 -52.83
N ALA A 21 -5.60 -10.85 -52.59
CA ALA A 21 -5.91 -9.76 -51.66
C ALA A 21 -5.33 -10.02 -50.25
N GLU A 22 -5.32 -11.27 -49.80
CA GLU A 22 -4.81 -11.65 -48.47
C GLU A 22 -3.30 -11.40 -48.35
N ALA A 23 -2.55 -11.60 -49.46
CA ALA A 23 -1.12 -11.33 -49.51
C ALA A 23 -0.84 -9.82 -49.53
N ILE A 24 -1.70 -9.04 -50.19
CA ILE A 24 -1.61 -7.58 -50.20
C ILE A 24 -1.91 -7.02 -48.81
N VAL A 25 -2.94 -7.51 -48.12
CA VAL A 25 -3.25 -7.13 -46.73
C VAL A 25 -2.09 -7.47 -45.80
N ALA A 26 -1.51 -8.67 -45.89
CA ALA A 26 -0.34 -9.05 -45.10
C ALA A 26 0.88 -8.15 -45.37
N ALA A 27 1.12 -7.78 -46.64
CA ALA A 27 2.18 -6.85 -47.02
C ALA A 27 1.93 -5.43 -46.48
N PHE A 28 0.67 -4.97 -46.51
CA PHE A 28 0.27 -3.70 -45.91
C PHE A 28 0.54 -3.69 -44.39
N GLU A 29 0.08 -4.73 -43.69
CA GLU A 29 0.26 -4.89 -42.24
C GLU A 29 1.72 -4.91 -41.81
N GLY A 30 2.59 -5.56 -42.60
CA GLY A 30 4.03 -5.66 -42.36
C GLY A 30 4.82 -4.42 -42.78
N ALA A 31 4.28 -3.61 -43.69
CA ALA A 31 4.88 -2.34 -44.12
C ALA A 31 4.50 -1.15 -43.23
N HIS A 32 3.68 -1.37 -42.20
CA HIS A 32 3.21 -0.34 -41.28
C HIS A 32 3.90 -0.44 -39.90
N SER A 33 4.16 0.70 -39.28
CA SER A 33 4.74 0.75 -37.93
C SER A 33 3.81 0.11 -36.89
N PHE A 34 4.41 -0.55 -35.89
CA PHE A 34 3.73 -1.07 -34.70
C PHE A 34 3.30 0.04 -33.72
N ALA A 35 3.72 1.29 -33.95
CA ALA A 35 3.41 2.45 -33.13
C ALA A 35 2.48 3.48 -33.80
N GLU A 36 2.01 3.22 -35.02
CA GLU A 36 1.09 4.13 -35.74
C GLU A 36 -0.16 3.39 -36.15
N VAL A 37 -1.33 3.99 -35.90
CA VAL A 37 -2.61 3.43 -36.36
C VAL A 37 -2.76 3.60 -37.86
N TYR A 38 -3.55 2.74 -38.47
CA TYR A 38 -3.82 2.87 -39.91
C TYR A 38 -4.67 4.10 -40.17
N LYS A 39 -4.40 4.78 -41.29
CA LYS A 39 -5.25 5.84 -41.81
C LYS A 39 -6.05 5.33 -42.99
N LEU A 40 -7.31 5.74 -43.09
CA LEU A 40 -8.18 5.33 -44.19
C LEU A 40 -7.58 5.65 -45.58
N GLN A 41 -6.86 6.77 -45.71
CA GLN A 41 -6.19 7.14 -46.95
C GLN A 41 -5.05 6.16 -47.32
N ASP A 42 -4.29 5.69 -46.34
CA ASP A 42 -3.19 4.74 -46.56
C ASP A 42 -3.73 3.37 -46.97
N ILE A 43 -4.83 2.93 -46.33
CA ILE A 43 -5.54 1.71 -46.71
C ILE A 43 -6.01 1.83 -48.17
N ARG A 44 -6.69 2.92 -48.54
CA ARG A 44 -7.18 3.13 -49.92
C ARG A 44 -6.04 3.24 -50.95
N THR A 45 -4.90 3.79 -50.57
CA THR A 45 -3.74 3.92 -51.47
C THR A 45 -3.15 2.56 -51.84
N VAL A 46 -3.14 1.60 -50.90
CA VAL A 46 -2.52 0.28 -51.11
C VAL A 46 -3.53 -0.77 -51.54
N LEU A 47 -4.71 -0.78 -50.94
CA LEU A 47 -5.74 -1.79 -51.16
C LEU A 47 -6.78 -1.37 -52.20
N GLY A 48 -6.80 -0.10 -52.59
CA GLY A 48 -7.72 0.42 -53.60
C GLY A 48 -9.13 0.66 -53.05
N ASP A 49 -10.12 0.41 -53.89
CA ASP A 49 -11.54 0.56 -53.58
C ASP A 49 -12.00 -0.51 -52.58
N LEU A 50 -12.38 -0.06 -51.37
CA LEU A 50 -12.70 -0.96 -50.26
C LEU A 50 -13.96 -1.80 -50.54
N SER A 51 -14.87 -1.32 -51.38
CA SER A 51 -16.06 -2.07 -51.84
C SER A 51 -15.73 -3.28 -52.71
N LYS A 52 -14.50 -3.35 -53.23
CA LYS A 52 -14.02 -4.44 -54.10
C LYS A 52 -13.10 -5.42 -53.36
N LEU A 53 -12.79 -5.14 -52.10
CA LEU A 53 -12.00 -6.06 -51.28
C LEU A 53 -12.83 -7.31 -50.97
N PRO A 54 -12.26 -8.51 -51.12
CA PRO A 54 -12.91 -9.72 -50.64
C PRO A 54 -13.23 -9.62 -49.14
N VAL A 55 -14.40 -10.11 -48.76
CA VAL A 55 -14.90 -10.12 -47.37
C VAL A 55 -13.87 -10.68 -46.39
N GLU A 56 -13.21 -11.79 -46.74
CA GLU A 56 -12.18 -12.42 -45.90
C GLU A 56 -10.98 -11.49 -45.64
N SER A 57 -10.55 -10.76 -46.67
CA SER A 57 -9.45 -9.79 -46.58
C SER A 57 -9.83 -8.58 -45.74
N LEU A 58 -11.07 -8.10 -45.87
CA LEU A 58 -11.61 -7.00 -45.05
C LEU A 58 -11.73 -7.42 -43.58
N ALA A 59 -12.28 -8.60 -43.31
CA ALA A 59 -12.41 -9.15 -41.97
C ALA A 59 -11.03 -9.35 -41.30
N ARG A 60 -10.04 -9.84 -42.05
CA ARG A 60 -8.66 -9.98 -41.58
C ARG A 60 -8.06 -8.63 -41.20
N LEU A 61 -8.14 -7.63 -42.09
CA LEU A 61 -7.62 -6.29 -41.84
C LEU A 61 -8.27 -5.68 -40.58
N SER A 62 -9.60 -5.77 -40.47
CA SER A 62 -10.34 -5.26 -39.31
C SER A 62 -9.93 -5.95 -38.01
N ASN A 63 -9.83 -7.29 -37.98
CA ASN A 63 -9.43 -8.00 -36.77
C ASN A 63 -7.98 -7.66 -36.36
N SER A 64 -7.08 -7.49 -37.33
CA SER A 64 -5.69 -7.05 -37.10
C SER A 64 -5.63 -5.64 -36.49
N MET A 65 -6.44 -4.70 -37.01
CA MET A 65 -6.60 -3.38 -36.41
C MET A 65 -7.07 -3.47 -34.95
N ARG A 66 -8.14 -4.23 -34.70
CA ARG A 66 -8.71 -4.40 -33.34
C ARG A 66 -7.66 -4.91 -32.35
N GLN A 67 -6.91 -5.94 -32.73
CA GLN A 67 -5.85 -6.52 -31.89
C GLN A 67 -4.75 -5.50 -31.58
N ARG A 68 -4.29 -4.72 -32.57
CA ARG A 68 -3.26 -3.69 -32.36
C ARG A 68 -3.77 -2.50 -31.54
N LEU A 69 -5.02 -2.10 -31.73
CA LEU A 69 -5.69 -1.06 -30.92
C LEU A 69 -5.78 -1.47 -29.44
N ALA A 70 -6.09 -2.74 -29.19
CA ALA A 70 -6.16 -3.29 -27.84
C ALA A 70 -4.78 -3.55 -27.21
N THR A 71 -3.71 -3.67 -28.00
CA THR A 71 -2.35 -3.97 -27.53
C THR A 71 -1.34 -2.85 -27.81
N SER A 72 -0.60 -2.96 -28.92
CA SER A 72 0.64 -2.23 -29.19
C SER A 72 0.42 -0.74 -29.40
N TRP A 73 -0.67 -0.34 -30.06
CA TRP A 73 -0.89 1.07 -30.41
C TRP A 73 -1.21 1.95 -29.20
N ARG A 74 -1.87 1.38 -28.18
CA ARG A 74 -2.17 2.09 -26.93
C ARG A 74 -1.05 2.06 -25.89
N ALA A 75 0.01 1.26 -26.11
CA ALA A 75 1.08 1.04 -25.13
C ALA A 75 2.13 2.17 -25.15
N PRO A 76 2.28 2.96 -24.07
CA PRO A 76 3.26 4.06 -24.02
C PRO A 76 4.71 3.60 -24.25
N GLN A 77 5.05 2.39 -23.80
CA GLN A 77 6.39 1.81 -23.95
C GLN A 77 6.73 1.58 -25.42
N ILE A 78 5.77 1.09 -26.23
CA ILE A 78 5.96 0.88 -27.67
C ILE A 78 6.11 2.22 -28.38
N GLN A 79 5.32 3.23 -27.99
CA GLN A 79 5.40 4.58 -28.54
C GLN A 79 6.76 5.25 -28.25
N GLN A 80 7.34 4.98 -27.07
CA GLN A 80 8.67 5.44 -26.69
C GLN A 80 9.78 4.69 -27.43
N GLN A 81 9.70 3.35 -27.52
CA GLN A 81 10.67 2.53 -28.25
C GLN A 81 10.74 2.91 -29.74
N ALA A 82 9.61 3.31 -30.32
CA ALA A 82 9.53 3.76 -31.70
C ALA A 82 9.87 5.26 -31.90
N ASP A 83 10.35 5.96 -30.86
CA ASP A 83 10.69 7.41 -30.86
C ASP A 83 9.61 8.31 -31.47
N THR A 84 8.33 8.00 -31.23
CA THR A 84 7.21 8.78 -31.78
C THR A 84 7.06 10.15 -31.12
N LYS A 85 7.68 10.34 -29.94
CA LYS A 85 7.59 11.55 -29.10
C LYS A 85 6.16 11.91 -28.68
N ARG A 86 5.20 10.98 -28.81
CA ARG A 86 3.81 11.19 -28.39
C ARG A 86 3.68 11.15 -26.88
N LYS A 87 2.94 12.11 -26.32
CA LYS A 87 2.49 12.12 -24.91
C LYS A 87 1.16 11.39 -24.78
N GLU A 88 0.77 11.04 -23.55
CA GLU A 88 -0.49 10.32 -23.27
C GLU A 88 -1.73 10.88 -24.01
N PRO A 89 -2.03 12.20 -24.01
CA PRO A 89 -3.20 12.71 -24.74
C PRO A 89 -3.14 12.46 -26.25
N GLN A 90 -1.94 12.46 -26.83
CA GLN A 90 -1.74 12.20 -28.25
C GLN A 90 -1.88 10.71 -28.56
N ILE A 91 -1.40 9.83 -27.68
CA ILE A 91 -1.61 8.38 -27.80
C ILE A 91 -3.11 8.08 -27.73
N LYS A 92 -3.84 8.71 -26.80
CA LYS A 92 -5.29 8.55 -26.67
C LYS A 92 -6.03 8.96 -27.95
N ALA A 93 -5.72 10.14 -28.48
CA ALA A 93 -6.31 10.63 -29.72
C ALA A 93 -6.01 9.71 -30.92
N GLU A 94 -4.78 9.18 -31.00
CA GLU A 94 -4.39 8.24 -32.04
C GLU A 94 -5.20 6.94 -31.97
N VAL A 95 -5.36 6.36 -30.79
CA VAL A 95 -6.13 5.12 -30.60
C VAL A 95 -7.61 5.33 -30.95
N ILE A 96 -8.22 6.45 -30.53
CA ILE A 96 -9.60 6.80 -30.89
C ILE A 96 -9.72 6.91 -32.42
N SER A 97 -8.81 7.64 -33.08
CA SER A 97 -8.80 7.76 -34.55
C SER A 97 -8.62 6.42 -35.26
N GLY A 98 -7.88 5.49 -34.65
CA GLY A 98 -7.73 4.13 -35.16
C GLY A 98 -9.03 3.32 -35.10
N TYR A 99 -9.78 3.40 -34.00
CA TYR A 99 -11.12 2.78 -33.91
C TYR A 99 -12.11 3.42 -34.88
N GLU A 100 -12.11 4.75 -35.01
CA GLU A 100 -12.93 5.47 -36.01
C GLU A 100 -12.61 5.01 -37.44
N THR A 101 -11.32 4.82 -37.75
CA THR A 101 -10.89 4.29 -39.06
C THR A 101 -11.37 2.85 -39.26
N GLN A 102 -11.33 2.02 -38.22
CA GLN A 102 -11.81 0.64 -38.27
C GLN A 102 -13.34 0.59 -38.51
N LEU A 103 -14.10 1.43 -37.81
CA LEU A 103 -15.54 1.53 -37.98
C LEU A 103 -15.91 2.04 -39.37
N ALA A 104 -15.23 3.07 -39.87
CA ALA A 104 -15.45 3.57 -41.24
C ALA A 104 -15.16 2.50 -42.31
N LEU A 105 -14.10 1.71 -42.11
CA LEU A 105 -13.75 0.58 -42.98
C LEU A 105 -14.86 -0.49 -42.99
N LEU A 106 -15.39 -0.83 -41.82
CA LEU A 106 -16.47 -1.80 -41.67
C LEU A 106 -17.80 -1.29 -42.24
N ASP A 107 -18.12 0.00 -42.05
CA ASP A 107 -19.30 0.64 -42.61
C ASP A 107 -19.30 0.60 -44.14
N GLU A 108 -18.15 0.86 -44.78
CA GLU A 108 -18.01 0.74 -46.24
C GLU A 108 -18.17 -0.70 -46.71
N GLY A 109 -17.58 -1.66 -45.99
CA GLY A 109 -17.75 -3.08 -46.27
C GLY A 109 -19.19 -3.56 -46.17
N LEU A 110 -19.89 -3.16 -45.11
CA LEU A 110 -21.30 -3.51 -44.88
C LEU A 110 -22.26 -2.85 -45.88
N LYS A 111 -21.91 -1.68 -46.44
CA LYS A 111 -22.67 -1.11 -47.57
C LYS A 111 -22.58 -1.98 -48.83
N ALA A 112 -21.42 -2.59 -49.08
CA ALA A 112 -21.23 -3.48 -50.23
C ALA A 112 -21.73 -4.91 -49.96
N HIS A 113 -21.66 -5.35 -48.71
CA HIS A 113 -21.95 -6.72 -48.26
C HIS A 113 -22.80 -6.72 -46.97
N PRO A 114 -24.08 -6.28 -47.04
CA PRO A 114 -24.92 -6.06 -45.86
C PRO A 114 -25.36 -7.35 -45.15
N ASP A 115 -25.28 -8.49 -45.83
CA ASP A 115 -25.70 -9.81 -45.37
C ASP A 115 -24.57 -10.61 -44.68
N VAL A 116 -23.36 -10.06 -44.64
CA VAL A 116 -22.19 -10.74 -44.05
C VAL A 116 -22.13 -10.50 -42.55
N TRP A 117 -22.59 -11.49 -41.78
CA TRP A 117 -22.61 -11.41 -40.31
C TRP A 117 -21.23 -11.20 -39.68
N GLN A 118 -20.15 -11.73 -40.29
CA GLN A 118 -18.80 -11.58 -39.74
C GLN A 118 -18.35 -10.11 -39.72
N LEU A 119 -18.71 -9.32 -40.73
CA LEU A 119 -18.39 -7.89 -40.77
C LEU A 119 -19.20 -7.12 -39.73
N LYS A 120 -20.49 -7.46 -39.58
CA LYS A 120 -21.35 -6.88 -38.54
C LYS A 120 -20.85 -7.23 -37.14
N LEU A 121 -20.40 -8.46 -36.92
CA LEU A 121 -19.81 -8.90 -35.65
C LEU A 121 -18.53 -8.12 -35.30
N GLN A 122 -17.65 -7.87 -36.28
CA GLN A 122 -16.46 -7.05 -36.07
C GLN A 122 -16.83 -5.59 -35.77
N GLN A 123 -17.90 -5.05 -36.38
CA GLN A 123 -18.41 -3.70 -36.09
C GLN A 123 -18.95 -3.62 -34.66
N ALA A 124 -19.65 -4.65 -34.19
CA ALA A 124 -20.12 -4.75 -32.82
C ALA A 124 -18.94 -4.74 -31.83
N ALA A 125 -17.94 -5.60 -32.06
CA ALA A 125 -16.74 -5.66 -31.22
C ALA A 125 -15.94 -4.35 -31.20
N ALA A 126 -15.77 -3.70 -32.37
CA ALA A 126 -15.04 -2.43 -32.47
C ALA A 126 -15.76 -1.28 -31.73
N ASN A 127 -17.10 -1.20 -31.82
CA ASN A 127 -17.88 -0.23 -31.05
C ASN A 127 -17.75 -0.48 -29.54
N PHE A 128 -17.81 -1.75 -29.12
CA PHE A 128 -17.66 -2.11 -27.71
C PHE A 128 -16.27 -1.72 -27.17
N ASP A 129 -15.22 -2.09 -27.90
CA ASP A 129 -13.84 -1.80 -27.51
C ASP A 129 -13.56 -0.29 -27.45
N LEU A 130 -14.13 0.49 -28.39
CA LEU A 130 -14.07 1.96 -28.37
C LEU A 130 -14.78 2.54 -27.15
N ALA A 131 -15.98 2.04 -26.82
CA ALA A 131 -16.73 2.49 -25.65
C ALA A 131 -15.94 2.27 -24.36
N GLU A 132 -15.43 1.05 -24.14
CA GLU A 132 -14.63 0.73 -22.95
C GLU A 132 -13.32 1.53 -22.90
N TYR A 133 -12.66 1.74 -24.06
CA TYR A 133 -11.47 2.59 -24.13
C TYR A 133 -11.76 4.03 -23.72
N GLN A 134 -12.85 4.62 -24.22
CA GLN A 134 -13.25 5.98 -23.90
C GLN A 134 -13.68 6.13 -22.44
N TYR A 135 -14.44 5.17 -21.91
CA TYR A 135 -14.85 5.15 -20.50
C TYR A 135 -13.65 5.06 -19.55
N GLY A 136 -12.71 4.15 -19.82
CA GLY A 136 -11.45 4.06 -19.07
C GLY A 136 -10.58 5.32 -19.15
N ASN A 137 -10.82 6.19 -20.15
CA ASN A 137 -10.18 7.48 -20.30
C ASN A 137 -11.02 8.67 -19.80
N LYS A 138 -12.06 8.40 -19.00
CA LYS A 138 -12.93 9.42 -18.38
C LYS A 138 -13.68 10.28 -19.40
N ALA A 139 -14.06 9.72 -20.53
CA ALA A 139 -15.00 10.36 -21.44
C ALA A 139 -16.39 10.50 -20.79
N ASP A 140 -17.21 11.41 -21.32
CA ASP A 140 -18.58 11.62 -20.86
C ASP A 140 -19.41 10.34 -20.98
N LEU A 141 -20.30 10.12 -20.01
CA LEU A 141 -21.13 8.91 -19.95
C LEU A 141 -22.00 8.74 -21.21
N ASP A 142 -22.48 9.84 -21.79
CA ASP A 142 -23.29 9.82 -23.02
C ASP A 142 -22.52 9.23 -24.22
N ILE A 143 -21.21 9.47 -24.29
CA ILE A 143 -20.35 8.92 -25.35
C ILE A 143 -20.20 7.41 -25.16
N TYR A 144 -19.97 6.98 -23.91
CA TYR A 144 -19.88 5.57 -23.54
C TYR A 144 -21.17 4.81 -23.87
N VAL A 145 -22.32 5.31 -23.40
CA VAL A 145 -23.63 4.69 -23.61
C VAL A 145 -23.92 4.55 -25.10
N LYS A 146 -23.70 5.60 -25.89
CA LYS A 146 -23.95 5.59 -27.34
C LYS A 146 -23.21 4.45 -28.06
N HIS A 147 -21.89 4.33 -27.85
CA HIS A 147 -21.12 3.28 -28.52
C HIS A 147 -21.41 1.89 -27.97
N ARG A 148 -21.70 1.77 -26.67
CA ARG A 148 -22.06 0.51 -26.03
C ARG A 148 -23.41 -0.03 -26.50
N GLU A 149 -24.43 0.82 -26.62
CA GLU A 149 -25.74 0.45 -27.16
C GLU A 149 -25.62 0.01 -28.62
N ALA A 150 -24.91 0.79 -29.45
CA ALA A 150 -24.65 0.45 -30.84
C ALA A 150 -23.92 -0.90 -30.98
N ALA A 151 -23.01 -1.22 -30.06
CA ALA A 151 -22.33 -2.51 -30.03
C ALA A 151 -23.29 -3.66 -29.75
N PHE A 152 -24.14 -3.57 -28.72
CA PHE A 152 -25.08 -4.63 -28.36
C PHE A 152 -26.18 -4.83 -29.40
N GLU A 153 -26.69 -3.76 -30.01
CA GLU A 153 -27.59 -3.84 -31.17
C GLU A 153 -26.91 -4.58 -32.33
N ALA A 154 -25.68 -4.19 -32.67
CA ALA A 154 -24.91 -4.82 -33.74
C ALA A 154 -24.59 -6.31 -33.46
N PHE A 155 -24.39 -6.72 -32.21
CA PHE A 155 -24.23 -8.13 -31.85
C PHE A 155 -25.51 -8.93 -32.14
N GLY A 156 -26.68 -8.40 -31.75
CA GLY A 156 -27.97 -9.03 -32.03
C GLY A 156 -28.27 -9.12 -33.54
N GLU A 157 -27.95 -8.06 -34.29
CA GLU A 157 -28.05 -8.06 -35.76
C GLU A 157 -27.11 -9.11 -36.39
N ALA A 158 -25.86 -9.21 -35.93
CA ALA A 158 -24.92 -10.20 -36.43
C ALA A 158 -25.41 -11.63 -36.16
N ALA A 159 -25.96 -11.90 -34.98
CA ALA A 159 -26.58 -13.19 -34.66
C ALA A 159 -27.77 -13.50 -35.57
N SER A 160 -28.59 -12.49 -35.90
CA SER A 160 -29.73 -12.63 -36.82
C SER A 160 -29.28 -12.93 -38.26
N LEU A 161 -28.26 -12.23 -38.76
CA LEU A 161 -27.66 -12.50 -40.07
C LEU A 161 -27.05 -13.91 -40.14
N TYR A 162 -26.38 -14.35 -39.07
CA TYR A 162 -25.86 -15.71 -38.93
C TYR A 162 -26.97 -16.76 -38.98
N ALA A 163 -28.09 -16.52 -38.28
CA ALA A 163 -29.25 -17.39 -38.31
C ALA A 163 -29.87 -17.51 -39.71
N LEU A 164 -29.94 -16.41 -40.45
CA LEU A 164 -30.42 -16.41 -41.84
C LEU A 164 -29.49 -17.20 -42.76
N GLN A 165 -28.17 -17.06 -42.61
CA GLN A 165 -27.21 -17.83 -43.40
C GLN A 165 -27.34 -19.33 -43.15
N THR A 166 -27.32 -19.75 -41.87
CA THR A 166 -27.42 -21.17 -41.47
C THR A 166 -28.77 -21.81 -41.76
N ALA A 167 -29.83 -21.02 -41.98
CA ALA A 167 -31.10 -21.53 -42.48
C ALA A 167 -31.02 -22.01 -43.94
N VAL A 168 -30.06 -21.50 -44.71
CA VAL A 168 -29.88 -21.82 -46.13
C VAL A 168 -28.68 -22.73 -46.36
N THR A 169 -27.65 -22.63 -45.51
CA THR A 169 -26.44 -23.45 -45.57
C THR A 169 -26.44 -24.53 -44.51
N ALA A 170 -26.09 -25.77 -44.86
CA ALA A 170 -25.90 -26.86 -43.89
C ALA A 170 -24.53 -26.76 -43.19
N ASP A 171 -24.16 -25.55 -42.78
CA ASP A 171 -22.88 -25.26 -42.17
C ASP A 171 -22.79 -25.89 -40.78
N ARG A 172 -21.58 -26.23 -40.35
CA ARG A 172 -21.34 -26.72 -39.00
C ARG A 172 -21.66 -25.60 -38.00
N PRO A 173 -22.34 -25.89 -36.88
CA PRO A 173 -22.60 -24.91 -35.83
C PRO A 173 -21.32 -24.19 -35.37
N ASP A 174 -21.37 -22.86 -35.41
CA ASP A 174 -20.28 -21.95 -35.02
C ASP A 174 -20.76 -21.09 -33.83
N ALA A 175 -19.98 -21.12 -32.75
CA ALA A 175 -20.29 -20.35 -31.56
C ALA A 175 -19.78 -18.91 -31.62
N THR A 176 -19.00 -18.52 -32.63
CA THR A 176 -18.24 -17.26 -32.67
C THR A 176 -19.14 -16.02 -32.52
N ALA A 177 -20.28 -15.99 -33.21
CA ALA A 177 -21.25 -14.88 -33.11
C ALA A 177 -21.75 -14.68 -31.67
N PHE A 178 -22.09 -15.77 -30.99
CA PHE A 178 -22.59 -15.76 -29.62
C PHE A 178 -21.48 -15.58 -28.59
N GLN A 179 -20.27 -16.07 -28.87
CA GLN A 179 -19.13 -16.00 -27.96
C GLN A 179 -18.61 -14.56 -27.80
N LEU A 180 -18.49 -13.80 -28.89
CA LEU A 180 -18.04 -12.39 -28.80
C LEU A 180 -19.09 -11.52 -28.10
N TRP A 181 -20.38 -11.74 -28.40
CA TRP A 181 -21.47 -11.07 -27.69
C TRP A 181 -21.46 -11.43 -26.20
N PHE A 182 -21.25 -12.70 -25.86
CA PHE A 182 -21.11 -13.17 -24.49
C PHE A 182 -19.93 -12.50 -23.76
N ASN A 183 -18.75 -12.45 -24.40
CA ASN A 183 -17.56 -11.82 -23.82
C ASN A 183 -17.80 -10.32 -23.55
N ALA A 184 -18.42 -9.60 -24.49
CA ALA A 184 -18.75 -8.19 -24.31
C ALA A 184 -19.63 -7.95 -23.08
N ASN A 185 -20.58 -8.85 -22.78
CA ASN A 185 -21.37 -8.80 -21.55
C ASN A 185 -20.55 -9.02 -20.27
N LEU A 186 -19.36 -9.61 -20.38
CA LEU A 186 -18.41 -9.73 -19.28
C LEU A 186 -17.50 -8.51 -19.11
N GLY A 187 -17.55 -7.53 -20.02
CA GLY A 187 -16.77 -6.29 -19.94
C GLY A 187 -15.67 -6.16 -20.99
N ALA A 188 -15.40 -7.18 -21.80
CA ALA A 188 -14.44 -7.06 -22.90
C ALA A 188 -14.79 -8.00 -24.06
N SER A 189 -14.67 -7.54 -25.31
CA SER A 189 -14.88 -8.41 -26.47
C SER A 189 -13.83 -9.53 -26.57
N ASP A 190 -12.63 -9.29 -26.01
CA ASP A 190 -11.54 -10.25 -25.83
C ASP A 190 -11.27 -10.47 -24.34
N LEU A 191 -11.36 -11.75 -23.93
CA LEU A 191 -11.26 -12.17 -22.53
C LEU A 191 -9.93 -11.82 -21.86
N SER A 192 -8.87 -11.60 -22.65
CA SER A 192 -7.58 -11.17 -22.13
C SER A 192 -7.59 -9.76 -21.53
N TYR A 193 -8.63 -8.95 -21.81
CA TYR A 193 -8.80 -7.60 -21.26
C TYR A 193 -9.93 -7.48 -20.24
N VAL A 194 -10.63 -8.57 -19.91
CA VAL A 194 -11.63 -8.53 -18.83
C VAL A 194 -10.89 -8.32 -17.51
N THR A 195 -11.34 -7.36 -16.72
CA THR A 195 -10.78 -7.10 -15.40
C THR A 195 -11.82 -7.37 -14.31
N ARG A 196 -11.33 -7.57 -13.08
CA ARG A 196 -12.18 -7.79 -11.90
C ARG A 196 -13.15 -6.63 -11.64
N GLN A 197 -12.76 -5.41 -11.99
CA GLN A 197 -13.50 -4.17 -11.67
C GLN A 197 -14.72 -3.93 -12.56
N GLN A 198 -14.76 -4.52 -13.76
CA GLN A 198 -15.90 -4.34 -14.68
C GLN A 198 -17.14 -5.03 -14.12
N THR A 199 -18.33 -4.45 -14.21
CA THR A 199 -19.58 -5.13 -13.82
C THR A 199 -20.20 -5.82 -15.04
N PRO A 200 -20.54 -7.11 -14.96
CA PRO A 200 -21.12 -7.80 -16.11
C PRO A 200 -22.57 -7.38 -16.35
N GLU A 201 -22.94 -7.27 -17.63
CA GLU A 201 -24.28 -6.90 -18.10
C GLU A 201 -25.13 -8.18 -18.24
N ILE A 202 -25.80 -8.57 -17.16
CA ILE A 202 -26.51 -9.86 -17.12
C ILE A 202 -27.78 -9.84 -18.01
N GLY A 203 -28.39 -8.67 -18.25
CA GLY A 203 -29.65 -8.54 -18.98
C GLY A 203 -29.60 -9.02 -20.44
N ASN A 204 -28.48 -8.81 -21.13
CA ASN A 204 -28.31 -9.21 -22.53
C ASN A 204 -27.95 -10.69 -22.70
N LEU A 205 -27.55 -11.39 -21.63
CA LEU A 205 -27.20 -12.82 -21.71
C LEU A 205 -28.40 -13.68 -22.12
N GLN A 206 -29.61 -13.29 -21.72
CA GLN A 206 -30.82 -14.00 -22.12
C GLN A 206 -31.13 -13.82 -23.61
N GLN A 207 -30.84 -12.66 -24.19
CA GLN A 207 -31.03 -12.43 -25.63
C GLN A 207 -30.12 -13.34 -26.48
N ILE A 208 -28.91 -13.64 -26.01
CA ILE A 208 -28.01 -14.62 -26.66
C ILE A 208 -28.68 -15.99 -26.73
N ARG A 209 -29.28 -16.43 -25.62
CA ARG A 209 -29.98 -17.71 -25.54
C ARG A 209 -31.18 -17.74 -26.50
N GLU A 210 -32.00 -16.71 -26.49
CA GLU A 210 -33.15 -16.56 -27.38
C GLU A 210 -32.72 -16.63 -28.86
N ALA A 211 -31.63 -15.94 -29.22
CA ALA A 211 -31.07 -15.98 -30.57
C ALA A 211 -30.55 -17.38 -30.97
N MET A 212 -30.03 -18.17 -30.03
CA MET A 212 -29.61 -19.56 -30.29
C MET A 212 -30.79 -20.54 -30.38
N LEU A 213 -31.89 -20.27 -29.68
CA LEU A 213 -33.09 -21.13 -29.68
C LEU A 213 -33.82 -21.13 -31.03
N VAL A 214 -33.74 -20.04 -31.78
CA VAL A 214 -34.41 -19.91 -33.08
C VAL A 214 -33.58 -20.46 -34.26
N LEU A 215 -32.36 -20.93 -34.02
CA LEU A 215 -31.52 -21.52 -35.05
C LEU A 215 -32.05 -22.89 -35.53
N PRO A 216 -31.88 -23.24 -36.81
CA PRO A 216 -32.28 -24.54 -37.34
C PRO A 216 -31.67 -25.73 -36.58
N ASP A 217 -30.40 -25.64 -36.19
CA ASP A 217 -29.71 -26.63 -35.35
C ASP A 217 -29.38 -26.05 -33.97
N SER A 218 -30.40 -25.68 -33.20
CA SER A 218 -30.21 -25.07 -31.88
C SER A 218 -29.35 -25.93 -30.93
N GLU A 219 -29.57 -27.25 -30.90
CA GLU A 219 -28.81 -28.20 -30.07
C GLU A 219 -27.32 -28.20 -30.43
N GLY A 220 -26.99 -28.25 -31.73
CA GLY A 220 -25.62 -28.19 -32.21
C GLY A 220 -24.91 -26.89 -31.83
N HIS A 221 -25.62 -25.75 -31.84
CA HIS A 221 -25.07 -24.46 -31.44
C HIS A 221 -24.87 -24.35 -29.92
N PHE A 222 -25.81 -24.84 -29.10
CA PHE A 222 -25.59 -24.91 -27.65
C PHE A 222 -24.41 -25.81 -27.29
N LYS A 223 -24.23 -26.93 -28.01
CA LYS A 223 -23.05 -27.79 -27.85
C LYS A 223 -21.76 -27.09 -28.27
N ALA A 224 -21.75 -26.37 -29.40
CA ALA A 224 -20.60 -25.60 -29.85
C ALA A 224 -20.23 -24.49 -28.85
N PHE A 225 -21.24 -23.76 -28.34
CA PHE A 225 -21.06 -22.74 -27.31
C PHE A 225 -20.53 -23.32 -26.01
N GLY A 226 -21.12 -24.41 -25.49
CA GLY A 226 -20.62 -25.08 -24.28
C GLY A 226 -19.18 -25.58 -24.41
N ASN A 227 -18.79 -26.11 -25.58
CA ASN A 227 -17.39 -26.47 -25.86
C ASN A 227 -16.47 -25.25 -25.85
N SER A 228 -16.92 -24.11 -26.40
CA SER A 228 -16.19 -22.85 -26.36
C SER A 228 -15.99 -22.36 -24.92
N ILE A 229 -17.04 -22.39 -24.09
CA ILE A 229 -16.97 -22.08 -22.65
C ILE A 229 -15.91 -22.96 -21.97
N ALA A 230 -15.98 -24.29 -22.15
CA ALA A 230 -15.02 -25.21 -21.54
C ALA A 230 -13.57 -24.97 -22.00
N THR A 231 -13.36 -24.58 -23.26
CA THR A 231 -12.03 -24.28 -23.82
C THR A 231 -11.48 -22.98 -23.24
N ASN A 232 -12.30 -21.93 -23.20
CA ASN A 232 -11.89 -20.60 -22.74
C ASN A 232 -11.65 -20.57 -21.22
N SER A 233 -12.48 -21.24 -20.43
CA SER A 233 -12.34 -21.29 -18.96
C SER A 233 -10.99 -21.83 -18.49
N ARG A 234 -10.29 -22.64 -19.31
CA ARG A 234 -8.95 -23.15 -19.00
C ARG A 234 -7.82 -22.13 -19.19
N ARG A 235 -8.11 -21.04 -19.90
CA ARG A 235 -7.13 -19.99 -20.27
C ARG A 235 -7.36 -18.68 -19.50
N LEU A 236 -8.46 -18.57 -18.76
CA LEU A 236 -8.78 -17.40 -17.97
C LEU A 236 -7.85 -17.29 -16.75
N THR A 237 -7.63 -16.07 -16.30
CA THR A 237 -7.03 -15.84 -14.99
C THR A 237 -7.98 -16.34 -13.89
N PRO A 238 -7.44 -16.79 -12.73
CA PRO A 238 -8.24 -17.40 -11.67
C PRO A 238 -9.43 -16.55 -11.20
N GLU A 239 -9.27 -15.22 -11.14
CA GLU A 239 -10.30 -14.28 -10.69
C GLU A 239 -11.50 -14.12 -11.64
N LEU A 240 -11.33 -14.42 -12.93
CA LEU A 240 -12.42 -14.27 -13.91
C LEU A 240 -13.28 -15.53 -14.03
N LYS A 241 -12.74 -16.68 -13.65
CA LYS A 241 -13.32 -17.98 -13.93
C LYS A 241 -14.69 -18.21 -13.26
N PRO A 242 -14.92 -17.91 -11.97
CA PRO A 242 -16.24 -18.07 -11.36
C PRO A 242 -17.30 -17.22 -12.04
N ARG A 243 -16.97 -15.96 -12.34
CA ARG A 243 -17.86 -15.03 -13.03
C ARG A 243 -18.19 -15.50 -14.45
N TYR A 244 -17.18 -15.90 -15.21
CA TYR A 244 -17.34 -16.40 -16.59
C TYR A 244 -18.27 -17.62 -16.63
N LEU A 245 -18.07 -18.57 -15.72
CA LEU A 245 -18.91 -19.77 -15.64
C LEU A 245 -20.34 -19.44 -15.19
N LYS A 246 -20.53 -18.59 -14.16
CA LYS A 246 -21.86 -18.15 -13.71
C LYS A 246 -22.64 -17.47 -14.85
N ALA A 247 -22.00 -16.59 -15.61
CA ALA A 247 -22.62 -15.94 -16.77
C ALA A 247 -22.97 -16.94 -17.89
N ALA A 248 -22.08 -17.91 -18.19
CA ALA A 248 -22.34 -18.93 -19.20
C ALA A 248 -23.59 -19.77 -18.87
N LEU A 249 -23.86 -19.98 -17.58
CA LEU A 249 -25.05 -20.69 -17.12
C LEU A 249 -26.36 -19.91 -17.29
N VAL A 250 -26.31 -18.58 -17.43
CA VAL A 250 -27.48 -17.80 -17.83
C VAL A 250 -27.89 -18.12 -19.27
N VAL A 251 -26.91 -18.31 -20.16
CA VAL A 251 -27.17 -18.67 -21.57
C VAL A 251 -27.53 -20.15 -21.72
N LEU A 252 -26.78 -21.02 -21.04
CA LEU A 252 -26.92 -22.48 -21.15
C LEU A 252 -28.10 -23.01 -20.33
N GLU A 253 -28.44 -22.37 -19.21
CA GLU A 253 -29.46 -22.81 -18.25
C GLU A 253 -29.36 -24.34 -17.97
N GLY A 254 -30.46 -25.07 -18.22
CA GLY A 254 -30.55 -26.52 -18.06
C GLY A 254 -29.92 -27.35 -19.19
N HIS A 255 -29.34 -26.74 -20.23
CA HIS A 255 -28.80 -27.47 -21.37
C HIS A 255 -27.68 -28.44 -20.94
N PRO A 256 -27.60 -29.67 -21.50
CA PRO A 256 -26.55 -30.64 -21.17
C PRO A 256 -25.12 -30.11 -21.36
N ALA A 257 -24.90 -29.27 -22.38
CA ALA A 257 -23.61 -28.63 -22.63
C ALA A 257 -23.11 -27.74 -21.47
N GLY A 258 -23.98 -27.32 -20.55
CA GLY A 258 -23.63 -26.55 -19.34
C GLY A 258 -23.37 -27.39 -18.09
N GLU A 259 -23.47 -28.73 -18.15
CA GLU A 259 -23.37 -29.59 -16.96
C GLU A 259 -22.05 -29.41 -16.21
N HIS A 260 -20.92 -29.37 -16.93
CA HIS A 260 -19.61 -29.17 -16.30
C HIS A 260 -19.49 -27.81 -15.63
N ALA A 261 -19.96 -26.74 -16.28
CA ALA A 261 -19.98 -25.40 -15.70
C ALA A 261 -20.89 -25.34 -14.46
N ARG A 262 -22.06 -26.00 -14.46
CA ARG A 262 -22.94 -26.11 -13.29
C ARG A 262 -22.24 -26.78 -12.12
N LYS A 263 -21.53 -27.89 -12.34
CA LYS A 263 -20.78 -28.59 -11.29
C LYS A 263 -19.69 -27.70 -10.68
N LEU A 264 -18.95 -26.96 -11.50
CA LEU A 264 -17.91 -26.04 -11.01
C LEU A 264 -18.49 -24.87 -10.22
N VAL A 265 -19.57 -24.26 -10.73
CA VAL A 265 -20.24 -23.15 -10.02
C VAL A 265 -20.85 -23.62 -8.70
N GLN A 266 -21.45 -24.82 -8.68
CA GLN A 266 -21.94 -25.42 -7.45
C GLN A 266 -20.79 -25.64 -6.46
N HIS A 267 -19.68 -26.24 -6.92
CA HIS A 267 -18.50 -26.42 -6.09
C HIS A 267 -18.00 -25.10 -5.49
N TYR A 268 -17.93 -24.01 -6.28
CA TYR A 268 -17.55 -22.70 -5.73
C TYR A 268 -18.52 -22.16 -4.68
N ASN A 269 -19.82 -22.38 -4.86
CA ASN A 269 -20.81 -21.98 -3.87
C ASN A 269 -20.66 -22.83 -2.59
N ASP A 270 -20.46 -24.14 -2.71
CA ASP A 270 -20.21 -25.02 -1.57
C ASP A 270 -18.95 -24.57 -0.79
N LEU A 271 -17.88 -24.20 -1.49
CA LEU A 271 -16.67 -23.64 -0.85
C LEU A 271 -16.98 -22.33 -0.11
N LEU A 272 -17.75 -21.42 -0.71
CA LEU A 272 -18.12 -20.14 -0.10
C LEU A 272 -19.11 -20.29 1.08
N ASP A 273 -19.89 -21.37 1.12
CA ASP A 273 -20.74 -21.69 2.28
C ASP A 273 -19.91 -22.20 3.48
N GLU A 274 -18.66 -22.59 3.25
CA GLU A 274 -17.73 -23.11 4.27
C GLU A 274 -16.69 -22.10 4.75
N VAL A 275 -16.61 -20.89 4.16
CA VAL A 275 -15.68 -19.84 4.59
C VAL A 275 -16.23 -18.43 4.40
N ASP A 276 -16.10 -17.61 5.45
CA ASP A 276 -16.49 -16.21 5.50
C ASP A 276 -15.34 -15.33 5.99
N LEU A 277 -15.23 -14.13 5.42
CA LEU A 277 -14.46 -13.04 6.03
C LEU A 277 -15.33 -12.40 7.11
N VAL A 278 -14.81 -12.32 8.32
CA VAL A 278 -15.50 -11.71 9.46
C VAL A 278 -14.73 -10.49 9.92
N ALA A 279 -15.47 -9.40 10.11
CA ALA A 279 -15.04 -8.23 10.84
C ALA A 279 -15.86 -8.13 12.12
N ARG A 280 -15.21 -7.85 13.25
CA ARG A 280 -15.87 -7.73 14.56
C ARG A 280 -15.30 -6.56 15.34
N ILE A 281 -16.17 -5.66 15.78
CA ILE A 281 -15.80 -4.53 16.63
C ILE A 281 -15.21 -5.03 17.95
N ASP A 282 -14.14 -4.39 18.41
CA ASP A 282 -13.51 -4.69 19.70
C ASP A 282 -14.23 -3.95 20.84
N GLY A 283 -15.37 -4.50 21.28
CA GLY A 283 -16.21 -3.92 22.32
C GLY A 283 -17.57 -3.51 21.78
N ASP A 284 -18.11 -2.42 22.32
CA ASP A 284 -19.43 -1.86 21.97
C ASP A 284 -19.43 -1.20 20.58
N ASP A 285 -20.59 -1.17 19.93
CA ASP A 285 -20.83 -0.53 18.62
C ASP A 285 -21.05 0.99 18.74
N GLU A 286 -21.21 1.52 19.95
CA GLU A 286 -21.02 2.93 20.28
C GLU A 286 -19.52 3.27 20.28
N VAL A 287 -19.01 3.77 19.16
CA VAL A 287 -17.58 4.00 18.93
C VAL A 287 -17.14 5.45 19.16
N GLY A 288 -18.07 6.40 19.13
CA GLY A 288 -17.78 7.83 19.16
C GLY A 288 -16.89 8.31 18.01
N HIS A 289 -16.47 9.59 18.05
CA HIS A 289 -15.64 10.18 16.99
C HIS A 289 -14.35 10.86 17.45
N THR A 290 -14.12 11.01 18.77
CA THR A 290 -12.89 11.65 19.27
C THR A 290 -11.78 10.66 19.60
N GLU A 291 -12.12 9.41 19.92
CA GLU A 291 -11.20 8.36 20.37
C GLU A 291 -11.14 7.20 19.36
N PRO A 292 -10.00 6.50 19.25
CA PRO A 292 -9.89 5.34 18.38
C PRO A 292 -10.57 4.10 18.97
N PHE A 293 -11.00 3.19 18.09
CA PHE A 293 -11.57 1.89 18.40
C PHE A 293 -10.94 0.79 17.51
N GLY A 294 -11.11 -0.46 17.94
CA GLY A 294 -10.55 -1.62 17.28
C GLY A 294 -11.53 -2.39 16.40
N LEU A 295 -11.01 -2.98 15.34
CA LEU A 295 -11.72 -3.92 14.48
C LEU A 295 -10.87 -5.18 14.28
N PHE A 296 -11.38 -6.34 14.70
CA PHE A 296 -10.77 -7.63 14.40
C PHE A 296 -11.18 -8.08 12.99
N ILE A 297 -10.21 -8.54 12.20
CA ILE A 297 -10.42 -9.20 10.91
C ILE A 297 -9.98 -10.65 11.03
N GLY A 298 -10.83 -11.59 10.60
CA GLY A 298 -10.54 -13.02 10.62
C GLY A 298 -11.27 -13.77 9.50
N LEU A 299 -10.90 -15.03 9.30
CA LEU A 299 -11.61 -15.97 8.43
C LEU A 299 -12.33 -16.98 9.30
N LYS A 300 -13.66 -17.01 9.23
CA LYS A 300 -14.48 -18.06 9.84
C LYS A 300 -14.64 -19.17 8.81
N HIS A 301 -14.35 -20.42 9.16
CA HIS A 301 -14.37 -21.51 8.21
C HIS A 301 -14.62 -22.88 8.85
N THR A 302 -14.98 -23.90 8.06
CA THR A 302 -15.01 -25.29 8.56
C THR A 302 -13.59 -25.85 8.75
N SER A 303 -13.46 -26.93 9.53
CA SER A 303 -12.19 -27.67 9.63
C SER A 303 -11.81 -28.41 8.34
N ASP A 304 -12.81 -28.79 7.54
CA ASP A 304 -12.58 -29.53 6.30
C ASP A 304 -11.99 -28.61 5.22
N ILE A 305 -12.58 -27.43 5.01
CA ILE A 305 -12.05 -26.46 4.05
C ILE A 305 -10.66 -25.95 4.42
N GLU A 306 -10.35 -25.81 5.72
CA GLU A 306 -9.01 -25.46 6.19
C GLU A 306 -7.98 -26.50 5.75
N ARG A 307 -8.31 -27.78 5.90
CA ARG A 307 -7.43 -28.89 5.50
C ARG A 307 -7.24 -28.91 3.98
N GLU A 308 -8.30 -28.71 3.22
CA GLU A 308 -8.27 -28.70 1.75
C GLU A 308 -7.51 -27.50 1.18
N ALA A 309 -7.68 -26.33 1.78
CA ALA A 309 -6.97 -25.11 1.40
C ALA A 309 -5.49 -25.10 1.85
N GLY A 310 -5.05 -26.07 2.66
CA GLY A 310 -3.69 -26.10 3.21
C GLY A 310 -3.45 -25.08 4.33
N GLY A 311 -4.51 -24.66 5.01
CA GLY A 311 -4.50 -23.70 6.12
C GLY A 311 -4.61 -22.24 5.68
N PHE A 312 -5.32 -21.42 6.47
CA PHE A 312 -5.54 -20.01 6.18
C PHE A 312 -4.45 -19.06 6.70
N ALA A 313 -3.52 -19.55 7.54
CA ALA A 313 -2.38 -18.75 7.99
C ALA A 313 -1.44 -18.33 6.83
N ARG A 314 -1.51 -19.02 5.68
CA ARG A 314 -0.76 -18.67 4.46
C ARG A 314 -1.07 -17.26 3.93
N TYR A 315 -2.28 -16.76 4.20
CA TYR A 315 -2.70 -15.41 3.79
C TYR A 315 -2.10 -14.29 4.65
N LEU A 316 -1.29 -14.62 5.68
CA LEU A 316 -0.54 -13.66 6.49
C LEU A 316 0.88 -13.41 5.96
N VAL A 317 1.28 -14.11 4.91
CA VAL A 317 2.58 -13.95 4.25
C VAL A 317 2.51 -12.78 3.27
N GLY A 318 3.20 -11.68 3.58
CA GLY A 318 3.34 -10.51 2.70
C GLY A 318 4.53 -10.62 1.73
N GLY A 319 4.51 -9.82 0.66
CA GLY A 319 5.55 -9.81 -0.38
C GLY A 319 6.71 -8.84 -0.11
N SER A 320 6.54 -7.93 0.85
CA SER A 320 7.40 -6.75 0.96
C SER A 320 8.76 -6.96 1.65
N LYS A 321 9.01 -8.08 2.34
CA LYS A 321 10.33 -8.38 2.95
C LYS A 321 10.62 -9.89 3.00
N GLY A 322 11.21 -10.43 1.94
CA GLY A 322 12.10 -11.61 2.03
C GLY A 322 11.47 -12.97 2.38
N SER A 323 10.17 -13.19 2.15
CA SER A 323 9.60 -14.54 2.31
C SER A 323 9.79 -15.38 1.04
N PRO A 324 10.42 -16.56 1.10
CA PRO A 324 10.65 -17.45 -0.05
C PRO A 324 9.42 -18.29 -0.43
N TYR A 325 8.25 -18.04 0.17
CA TYR A 325 7.01 -18.74 -0.18
C TYR A 325 6.46 -18.21 -1.50
N TYR A 326 6.85 -18.94 -2.55
CA TYR A 326 6.44 -18.79 -3.94
C TYR A 326 4.91 -18.90 -4.04
N TYR A 327 4.22 -17.76 -4.14
CA TYR A 327 2.85 -17.77 -4.68
C TYR A 327 2.94 -18.23 -6.14
N PRO A 328 2.04 -19.12 -6.60
CA PRO A 328 2.07 -19.61 -7.99
C PRO A 328 2.10 -18.43 -8.96
N SER A 329 3.17 -18.36 -9.75
CA SER A 329 3.39 -17.32 -10.75
C SER A 329 2.34 -17.42 -11.86
N TYR A 330 1.21 -16.72 -11.69
CA TYR A 330 0.31 -16.43 -12.80
C TYR A 330 0.96 -15.40 -13.73
N PRO A 331 0.64 -15.40 -15.04
CA PRO A 331 0.95 -14.26 -15.90
C PRO A 331 0.22 -13.03 -15.34
N GLY A 332 1.00 -12.06 -14.81
CA GLY A 332 0.49 -10.99 -13.97
C GLY A 332 0.87 -11.25 -12.52
N GLN A 333 1.91 -10.55 -12.04
CA GLN A 333 2.35 -10.67 -10.65
C GLN A 333 1.23 -10.20 -9.73
N ARG A 334 0.45 -11.14 -9.19
CA ARG A 334 -0.50 -10.83 -8.12
C ARG A 334 0.31 -10.43 -6.89
N GLN A 335 -0.06 -9.31 -6.29
CA GLN A 335 0.45 -8.88 -5.00
C GLN A 335 0.07 -9.93 -3.94
N ALA A 336 0.86 -10.02 -2.86
CA ALA A 336 0.59 -11.03 -1.86
C ALA A 336 -0.81 -10.79 -1.26
N PRO A 337 -1.63 -11.81 -0.98
CA PRO A 337 -2.99 -11.63 -0.47
C PRO A 337 -3.10 -10.78 0.80
N ARG A 338 -2.07 -10.81 1.65
CA ARG A 338 -1.94 -9.90 2.80
C ARG A 338 -1.88 -8.45 2.37
N ASP A 339 -1.01 -8.16 1.40
CA ASP A 339 -0.76 -6.81 0.91
C ASP A 339 -2.00 -6.33 0.13
N ASP A 340 -2.68 -7.20 -0.63
CA ASP A 340 -3.99 -6.93 -1.27
C ASP A 340 -5.05 -6.54 -0.22
N LEU A 341 -5.13 -7.29 0.89
CA LEU A 341 -6.07 -7.02 1.97
C LEU A 341 -5.72 -5.70 2.69
N GLU A 342 -4.44 -5.43 2.95
CA GLU A 342 -4.00 -4.19 3.59
C GLU A 342 -4.37 -2.96 2.77
N GLU A 343 -4.13 -3.00 1.46
CA GLU A 343 -4.52 -1.94 0.52
C GLU A 343 -6.04 -1.77 0.51
N HIS A 344 -6.79 -2.86 0.37
CA HIS A 344 -8.25 -2.82 0.38
C HIS A 344 -8.83 -2.23 1.68
N LEU A 345 -8.28 -2.61 2.84
CA LEU A 345 -8.70 -2.07 4.14
C LEU A 345 -8.43 -0.56 4.22
N ASN A 346 -7.25 -0.11 3.81
CA ASN A 346 -6.91 1.32 3.79
C ASN A 346 -7.83 2.12 2.87
N GLU A 347 -8.08 1.62 1.65
CA GLU A 347 -8.96 2.31 0.69
C GLU A 347 -10.40 2.37 1.19
N LYS A 348 -11.00 1.24 1.59
CA LYS A 348 -12.42 1.17 1.96
C LYS A 348 -12.73 1.82 3.30
N LEU A 349 -11.89 1.62 4.30
CA LEU A 349 -12.08 2.24 5.60
C LEU A 349 -11.67 3.72 5.57
N GLY A 350 -10.67 4.08 4.76
CA GLY A 350 -10.16 5.44 4.62
C GLY A 350 -11.17 6.46 4.09
N GLU A 351 -12.32 6.03 3.52
CA GLU A 351 -13.41 6.93 3.14
C GLU A 351 -14.02 7.62 4.38
N ASN A 352 -14.40 6.84 5.40
CA ASN A 352 -15.13 7.31 6.57
C ASN A 352 -14.31 7.34 7.87
N PHE A 353 -13.16 6.67 7.90
CA PHE A 353 -12.32 6.53 9.09
C PHE A 353 -10.91 7.04 8.83
N GLU A 354 -10.25 7.51 9.89
CA GLU A 354 -8.79 7.59 9.96
C GLU A 354 -8.27 6.21 10.36
N VAL A 355 -7.58 5.54 9.43
CA VAL A 355 -6.93 4.25 9.68
C VAL A 355 -5.57 4.53 10.34
N GLN A 356 -5.48 4.33 11.66
CA GLN A 356 -4.28 4.65 12.42
C GLN A 356 -3.20 3.57 12.29
N SER A 357 -3.60 2.30 12.27
CA SER A 357 -2.68 1.17 12.06
C SER A 357 -3.43 -0.10 11.66
N ILE A 358 -2.78 -0.96 10.88
CA ILE A 358 -3.21 -2.34 10.60
C ILE A 358 -2.11 -3.29 11.10
N THR A 359 -2.42 -4.09 12.11
CA THR A 359 -1.47 -5.06 12.69
C THR A 359 -1.92 -6.48 12.38
N PHE A 360 -1.19 -7.16 11.50
CA PHE A 360 -1.45 -8.57 11.15
C PHE A 360 -0.86 -9.54 12.19
N HIS A 361 -1.49 -10.71 12.31
CA HIS A 361 -0.93 -11.85 13.03
C HIS A 361 0.34 -12.42 12.34
N ASP A 362 1.12 -13.17 13.11
CA ASP A 362 2.20 -14.00 12.58
C ASP A 362 1.66 -15.19 11.79
N ASN A 363 2.39 -15.63 10.76
CA ASN A 363 1.96 -16.70 9.86
C ASN A 363 2.01 -18.11 10.50
N LYS A 364 2.45 -18.25 11.75
CA LYS A 364 2.41 -19.50 12.53
C LYS A 364 1.16 -19.62 13.39
N ILE A 365 0.20 -18.70 13.25
CA ILE A 365 -1.05 -18.75 13.98
C ILE A 365 -1.82 -20.04 13.68
N GLN A 366 -2.48 -20.58 14.69
CA GLN A 366 -3.39 -21.70 14.53
C GLN A 366 -4.83 -21.20 14.59
N SER A 367 -5.70 -21.80 13.79
CA SER A 367 -7.12 -21.55 13.86
C SER A 367 -7.68 -21.98 15.22
N ARG A 368 -8.64 -21.21 15.74
CA ARG A 368 -9.31 -21.41 17.03
C ARG A 368 -10.71 -21.98 16.82
N THR A 369 -11.23 -22.71 17.81
CA THR A 369 -12.63 -23.15 17.83
C THR A 369 -13.54 -22.00 18.26
N ILE A 370 -14.70 -21.84 17.63
CA ILE A 370 -15.62 -20.71 17.91
C ILE A 370 -16.98 -21.15 18.48
N GLY A 371 -17.02 -22.29 19.18
CA GLY A 371 -18.22 -22.81 19.84
C GLY A 371 -19.27 -23.42 18.90
N GLN A 372 -19.11 -23.27 17.58
CA GLN A 372 -19.91 -23.95 16.57
C GLN A 372 -19.19 -25.25 16.15
N PRO A 373 -19.81 -26.44 16.29
CA PRO A 373 -19.17 -27.71 15.94
C PRO A 373 -18.68 -27.76 14.50
N GLY A 374 -17.43 -28.17 14.30
CA GLY A 374 -16.78 -28.23 12.98
C GLY A 374 -16.31 -26.88 12.43
N TRP A 375 -16.64 -25.78 13.08
CA TRP A 375 -16.25 -24.43 12.67
C TRP A 375 -15.12 -23.86 13.51
N ARG A 376 -14.25 -23.14 12.82
CA ARG A 376 -13.03 -22.53 13.34
C ARG A 376 -12.92 -21.10 12.83
N GLU A 377 -12.02 -20.36 13.43
CA GLU A 377 -11.65 -19.02 12.98
C GLU A 377 -10.14 -18.93 12.89
N THR A 378 -9.63 -18.38 11.80
CA THR A 378 -8.23 -17.96 11.66
C THR A 378 -8.16 -16.45 11.79
N PRO A 379 -7.69 -15.91 12.93
CA PRO A 379 -7.51 -14.47 13.10
C PRO A 379 -6.46 -13.93 12.13
N LEU A 380 -6.75 -12.82 11.46
CA LEU A 380 -5.87 -12.24 10.46
C LEU A 380 -5.19 -10.97 10.93
N ALA A 381 -5.98 -9.96 11.33
CA ALA A 381 -5.47 -8.64 11.64
C ALA A 381 -6.32 -7.91 12.68
N TYR A 382 -5.72 -6.87 13.26
CA TYR A 382 -6.39 -5.86 14.06
C TYR A 382 -6.21 -4.50 13.40
N VAL A 383 -7.31 -3.80 13.15
CA VAL A 383 -7.31 -2.46 12.57
C VAL A 383 -7.69 -1.46 13.65
N LEU A 384 -6.84 -0.45 13.85
CA LEU A 384 -7.12 0.68 14.72
C LEU A 384 -7.73 1.81 13.90
N LEU A 385 -8.97 2.17 14.22
CA LEU A 385 -9.78 3.12 13.48
C LEU A 385 -10.19 4.27 14.37
N LYS A 386 -10.36 5.45 13.78
CA LYS A 386 -11.08 6.57 14.40
C LYS A 386 -12.10 7.11 13.40
N ALA A 387 -13.35 7.29 13.81
CA ALA A 387 -14.35 7.89 12.93
C ALA A 387 -13.94 9.35 12.63
N LYS A 388 -14.07 9.76 11.36
CA LYS A 388 -13.71 11.13 10.96
C LYS A 388 -14.63 12.18 11.56
N ASP A 389 -15.92 11.83 11.73
CA ASP A 389 -16.94 12.69 12.30
C ASP A 389 -18.13 11.88 12.85
N ALA A 390 -19.08 12.59 13.48
CA ALA A 390 -20.27 12.05 14.10
C ALA A 390 -21.32 11.48 13.11
N SER A 391 -21.15 11.68 11.79
CA SER A 391 -22.09 11.19 10.77
C SER A 391 -21.82 9.74 10.35
N VAL A 392 -20.67 9.20 10.72
CA VAL A 392 -20.29 7.82 10.39
C VAL A 392 -21.19 6.84 11.17
N ASP A 393 -21.97 6.05 10.44
CA ASP A 393 -22.97 5.13 11.00
C ASP A 393 -22.70 3.66 10.67
N ARG A 394 -21.65 3.37 9.89
CA ARG A 394 -21.34 2.00 9.44
C ARG A 394 -19.87 1.77 9.09
N ILE A 395 -19.45 0.53 9.27
CA ILE A 395 -18.24 -0.05 8.66
C ILE A 395 -18.68 -0.73 7.36
N PRO A 396 -18.12 -0.35 6.19
CA PRO A 396 -18.53 -0.90 4.90
C PRO A 396 -18.17 -2.40 4.77
N GLU A 397 -18.76 -3.05 3.76
CA GLU A 397 -18.34 -4.40 3.34
C GLU A 397 -16.86 -4.41 2.95
N LEU A 398 -16.10 -5.30 3.57
CA LEU A 398 -14.67 -5.54 3.31
C LEU A 398 -14.53 -6.86 2.56
N LYS A 399 -13.54 -6.97 1.67
CA LYS A 399 -13.32 -8.14 0.79
C LYS A 399 -11.94 -8.71 0.92
N MET A 400 -11.86 -10.02 0.73
CA MET A 400 -10.61 -10.75 0.61
C MET A 400 -10.78 -11.86 -0.41
N ASP A 401 -9.73 -12.11 -1.19
CA ASP A 401 -9.71 -13.15 -2.21
C ASP A 401 -8.98 -14.39 -1.74
N LEU A 402 -9.65 -15.54 -1.85
CA LEU A 402 -9.14 -16.83 -1.42
C LEU A 402 -8.85 -17.73 -2.63
N ASP A 403 -7.60 -18.19 -2.72
CA ASP A 403 -7.16 -19.17 -3.70
C ASP A 403 -7.68 -20.60 -3.42
N PHE A 404 -8.38 -21.16 -4.40
CA PHE A 404 -8.82 -22.56 -4.43
C PHE A 404 -8.38 -23.25 -5.73
N TYR A 405 -8.53 -24.58 -5.78
CA TYR A 405 -8.25 -25.39 -6.96
C TYR A 405 -9.45 -26.23 -7.35
N ASP A 406 -9.73 -26.30 -8.65
CA ASP A 406 -10.74 -27.18 -9.21
C ASP A 406 -10.17 -28.02 -10.38
N SER A 407 -11.03 -28.79 -11.05
CA SER A 407 -10.65 -29.68 -12.17
C SER A 407 -10.02 -28.98 -13.40
N LEU A 408 -10.21 -27.67 -13.55
CA LEU A 408 -9.63 -26.83 -14.60
C LEU A 408 -8.40 -26.04 -14.11
N GLY A 409 -8.00 -26.22 -12.86
CA GLY A 409 -6.89 -25.50 -12.22
C GLY A 409 -7.36 -24.47 -11.19
N PRO A 410 -6.55 -23.46 -10.90
CA PRO A 410 -6.84 -22.51 -9.82
C PRO A 410 -8.06 -21.64 -10.11
N ALA A 411 -8.71 -21.22 -9.03
CA ALA A 411 -9.83 -20.29 -9.02
C ALA A 411 -9.68 -19.35 -7.82
N LEU A 412 -10.06 -18.08 -8.00
CA LEU A 412 -10.03 -17.10 -6.93
C LEU A 412 -11.45 -16.74 -6.53
N LEU A 413 -11.79 -16.97 -5.26
CA LEU A 413 -13.13 -16.74 -4.74
C LEU A 413 -13.12 -15.58 -3.73
N PRO A 414 -13.90 -14.52 -3.95
CA PRO A 414 -14.01 -13.42 -2.99
C PRO A 414 -14.92 -13.82 -1.83
N VAL A 415 -14.43 -13.60 -0.61
CA VAL A 415 -15.24 -13.59 0.62
C VAL A 415 -15.38 -12.15 1.10
N SER A 416 -16.51 -11.85 1.74
CA SER A 416 -16.83 -10.48 2.17
C SER A 416 -17.39 -10.45 3.57
N THR A 417 -17.15 -9.35 4.30
CA THR A 417 -17.75 -9.11 5.61
C THR A 417 -19.17 -8.56 5.45
N ALA A 418 -20.03 -8.81 6.42
CA ALA A 418 -21.25 -8.02 6.55
C ALA A 418 -20.91 -6.54 6.83
N THR A 419 -21.77 -5.62 6.37
CA THR A 419 -21.74 -4.22 6.83
C THR A 419 -22.12 -4.20 8.31
N GLN A 420 -21.33 -3.54 9.14
CA GLN A 420 -21.61 -3.39 10.57
C GLN A 420 -22.10 -1.98 10.87
N VAL A 421 -23.19 -1.86 11.61
CA VAL A 421 -23.70 -0.56 12.09
C VAL A 421 -22.86 -0.13 13.29
N ILE A 422 -22.58 1.18 13.39
CA ILE A 422 -21.89 1.80 14.53
C ILE A 422 -22.56 3.12 14.91
N ASP A 423 -22.32 3.59 16.12
CA ASP A 423 -22.70 4.93 16.57
C ASP A 423 -21.47 5.79 16.85
N ALA A 424 -21.14 6.70 15.94
CA ALA A 424 -20.08 7.69 16.11
C ALA A 424 -20.56 9.04 16.68
N ARG A 425 -21.86 9.20 16.97
CA ARG A 425 -22.42 10.48 17.44
C ARG A 425 -21.85 10.95 18.78
N PRO A 426 -21.63 10.08 19.78
CA PRO A 426 -21.02 10.49 21.03
C PRO A 426 -19.62 11.04 20.80
N GLU A 427 -19.23 12.06 21.57
CA GLU A 427 -17.84 12.51 21.54
C GLU A 427 -16.91 11.39 22.02
N LYS A 428 -17.27 10.74 23.14
CA LYS A 428 -16.50 9.65 23.74
C LYS A 428 -17.30 8.36 23.76
N ALA A 429 -16.62 7.25 23.50
CA ALA A 429 -17.19 5.92 23.58
C ALA A 429 -17.29 5.42 25.03
N PRO A 430 -18.13 4.41 25.30
CA PRO A 430 -18.05 3.64 26.53
C PRO A 430 -16.67 3.02 26.72
N ALA A 431 -16.29 2.79 27.99
CA ALA A 431 -15.02 2.17 28.31
C ALA A 431 -14.93 0.76 27.69
N ARG A 432 -13.91 0.54 26.87
CA ARG A 432 -13.66 -0.76 26.22
C ARG A 432 -12.99 -1.74 27.18
N PRO A 433 -13.22 -3.07 27.02
CA PRO A 433 -12.62 -4.08 27.88
C PRO A 433 -11.09 -4.05 27.84
N VAL A 434 -10.46 -4.07 29.01
CA VAL A 434 -9.00 -4.19 29.17
C VAL A 434 -8.67 -5.33 30.12
N ASP A 435 -7.59 -6.06 29.83
CA ASP A 435 -7.08 -7.12 30.68
C ASP A 435 -5.56 -7.01 30.83
N LYS A 436 -5.04 -7.48 31.97
CA LYS A 436 -3.61 -7.47 32.32
C LYS A 436 -2.94 -6.12 32.10
N LEU A 437 -3.62 -5.02 32.45
CA LEU A 437 -3.05 -3.68 32.32
C LEU A 437 -1.86 -3.52 33.26
N SER A 438 -0.69 -3.27 32.67
CA SER A 438 0.54 -2.94 33.38
C SER A 438 0.95 -1.50 33.12
N LEU A 439 1.33 -0.80 34.18
CA LEU A 439 1.75 0.59 34.15
C LEU A 439 3.20 0.71 34.66
N THR A 440 4.06 1.36 33.89
CA THR A 440 5.41 1.75 34.33
C THR A 440 5.48 3.27 34.39
N GLN A 441 5.93 3.81 35.51
CA GLN A 441 6.17 5.24 35.67
C GLN A 441 7.66 5.48 35.89
N THR A 442 8.28 6.26 35.03
CA THR A 442 9.73 6.52 35.04
C THR A 442 9.98 8.01 35.24
N LEU A 443 10.61 8.39 36.35
CA LEU A 443 11.02 9.78 36.57
C LEU A 443 12.41 10.02 36.01
N ASP A 444 12.53 10.99 35.10
CA ASP A 444 13.78 11.63 34.76
C ASP A 444 13.97 12.90 35.60
N ALA A 445 14.95 12.84 36.49
CA ALA A 445 15.30 13.90 37.41
C ALA A 445 16.51 14.74 36.94
N ARG A 446 17.02 14.48 35.73
CA ARG A 446 18.13 15.24 35.13
C ARG A 446 17.61 16.59 34.67
N LEU A 447 18.16 17.67 35.24
CA LEU A 447 17.82 19.03 34.84
C LEU A 447 18.68 19.44 33.65
N THR A 448 18.08 20.12 32.67
CA THR A 448 18.83 20.83 31.62
C THR A 448 19.11 22.26 32.05
N GLU A 449 20.27 22.83 31.69
CA GLU A 449 20.67 24.21 32.06
C GLU A 449 19.62 25.28 31.68
N GLU A 450 18.82 25.02 30.64
CA GLU A 450 17.78 25.93 30.14
C GLU A 450 16.39 25.72 30.76
N LYS A 451 16.09 24.55 31.33
CA LYS A 451 14.77 24.20 31.88
C LYS A 451 14.90 23.35 33.14
N GLN A 452 14.48 23.90 34.27
CA GLN A 452 14.42 23.25 35.59
C GLN A 452 13.09 22.49 35.76
N GLU A 453 12.82 21.58 34.83
CA GLU A 453 11.58 20.83 34.77
C GLU A 453 11.90 19.34 34.94
N LEU A 454 11.08 18.62 35.72
CA LEU A 454 11.20 17.15 35.81
C LEU A 454 10.35 16.52 34.70
N THR A 455 10.79 15.40 34.14
CA THR A 455 9.99 14.65 33.18
C THR A 455 9.54 13.33 33.79
N LEU A 456 8.24 13.08 33.80
CA LEU A 456 7.66 11.80 34.19
C LEU A 456 7.13 11.10 32.95
N GLU A 457 7.75 9.99 32.58
CA GLU A 457 7.23 9.10 31.56
C GLU A 457 6.25 8.11 32.20
N VAL A 458 5.06 7.99 31.62
CA VAL A 458 4.06 7.01 31.99
C VAL A 458 3.84 6.10 30.80
N HIS A 459 4.12 4.81 30.95
CA HIS A 459 3.96 3.82 29.89
C HIS A 459 2.97 2.73 30.32
N ALA A 460 1.93 2.53 29.52
CA ALA A 460 0.91 1.52 29.75
C ALA A 460 0.94 0.44 28.68
N THR A 461 0.78 -0.82 29.09
CA THR A 461 0.64 -1.98 28.19
C THR A 461 -0.57 -2.80 28.65
N THR A 462 -1.43 -3.25 27.73
CA THR A 462 -2.63 -4.03 28.08
C THR A 462 -3.07 -4.97 26.95
N LYS A 463 -3.87 -5.98 27.30
CA LYS A 463 -4.71 -6.72 26.35
C LYS A 463 -6.04 -5.99 26.18
N GLY A 464 -6.29 -5.44 25.00
CA GLY A 464 -7.32 -4.43 24.73
C GLY A 464 -6.66 -3.10 24.35
N LEU A 465 -7.44 -2.03 24.27
CA LEU A 465 -6.93 -0.69 23.98
C LEU A 465 -6.54 0.05 25.26
N ALA A 466 -5.32 0.57 25.32
CA ALA A 466 -4.82 1.33 26.45
C ALA A 466 -5.68 2.59 26.69
N PRO A 467 -6.32 2.72 27.87
CA PRO A 467 -7.16 3.85 28.21
C PRO A 467 -6.40 5.19 28.23
N SER A 468 -7.14 6.29 28.38
CA SER A 468 -6.58 7.63 28.60
C SER A 468 -5.82 7.72 29.94
N LEU A 469 -4.85 8.65 30.03
CA LEU A 469 -4.01 8.82 31.22
C LEU A 469 -4.83 9.04 32.50
N GLU A 470 -5.91 9.82 32.41
CA GLU A 470 -6.80 10.16 33.53
C GLU A 470 -7.53 8.94 34.09
N GLN A 471 -7.67 7.87 33.30
CA GLN A 471 -8.25 6.61 33.74
C GLN A 471 -7.21 5.69 34.40
N LEU A 472 -5.91 5.93 34.18
CA LEU A 472 -4.82 5.07 34.65
C LEU A 472 -4.25 5.51 36.00
N VAL A 473 -4.14 6.82 36.22
CA VAL A 473 -3.51 7.40 37.42
C VAL A 473 -4.26 8.62 37.93
N ASP A 474 -4.19 8.86 39.24
CA ASP A 474 -4.55 10.14 39.82
C ASP A 474 -3.46 11.18 39.52
N LEU A 475 -3.78 12.15 38.67
CA LEU A 475 -2.87 13.21 38.22
C LEU A 475 -2.57 14.29 39.29
N SER A 476 -3.10 14.12 40.50
CA SER A 476 -2.80 14.99 41.64
C SER A 476 -1.42 14.66 42.23
N ILE A 477 -0.36 15.20 41.63
CA ILE A 477 1.02 14.98 42.09
C ILE A 477 1.36 15.94 43.25
N PRO A 478 1.65 15.45 44.46
CA PRO A 478 1.99 16.31 45.59
C PRO A 478 3.23 17.17 45.31
N GLY A 479 3.11 18.49 45.49
CA GLY A 479 4.22 19.43 45.31
C GLY A 479 4.50 19.87 43.87
N PHE A 480 3.84 19.26 42.87
CA PHE A 480 4.07 19.55 41.46
C PHE A 480 2.78 19.94 40.71
N GLU A 481 2.95 20.70 39.63
CA GLU A 481 1.95 20.94 38.61
C GLU A 481 2.41 20.38 37.27
N ILE A 482 1.49 19.81 36.50
CA ILE A 482 1.76 19.31 35.15
C ILE A 482 1.74 20.50 34.20
N ALA A 483 2.92 20.93 33.76
CA ALA A 483 3.08 22.05 32.83
C ALA A 483 2.81 21.65 31.38
N LYS A 484 3.10 20.38 31.04
CA LYS A 484 2.86 19.82 29.70
C LYS A 484 2.53 18.33 29.82
N ASN A 485 1.58 17.88 29.00
CA ASN A 485 1.25 16.47 28.81
C ASN A 485 1.37 16.15 27.32
N GLU A 486 2.36 15.35 26.95
CA GLU A 486 2.56 14.86 25.59
C GLU A 486 2.15 13.39 25.51
N ASP A 487 1.02 13.13 24.86
CA ASP A 487 0.57 11.78 24.53
C ASP A 487 1.21 11.32 23.22
N GLN A 488 1.97 10.23 23.28
CA GLN A 488 2.64 9.64 22.11
C GLN A 488 1.69 8.79 21.24
N GLY A 489 0.41 8.71 21.61
CA GLY A 489 -0.61 7.98 20.88
C GLY A 489 -0.68 6.51 21.25
N LEU A 490 -1.80 5.90 20.84
CA LEU A 490 -2.08 4.48 21.03
C LEU A 490 -1.43 3.67 19.92
N SER A 491 -0.70 2.60 20.28
CA SER A 491 -0.05 1.71 19.33
C SER A 491 -0.43 0.25 19.59
N ILE A 492 -0.58 -0.54 18.51
CA ILE A 492 -0.86 -1.97 18.60
C ILE A 492 0.43 -2.76 18.39
N ALA A 493 1.03 -3.21 19.48
CA ALA A 493 2.30 -3.93 19.46
C ALA A 493 2.22 -5.28 18.74
N ARG A 494 1.12 -6.02 18.96
CA ARG A 494 0.85 -7.32 18.32
C ARG A 494 -0.59 -7.76 18.56
N VAL A 495 -1.06 -8.71 17.76
CA VAL A 495 -2.32 -9.42 18.00
C VAL A 495 -2.02 -10.80 18.57
N GLU A 496 -2.66 -11.13 19.68
CA GLU A 496 -2.60 -12.46 20.31
C GLU A 496 -3.93 -13.18 20.12
N SER A 497 -3.87 -14.48 19.85
CA SER A 497 -5.06 -15.33 19.90
C SER A 497 -4.76 -16.53 20.79
N ASP A 498 -5.68 -16.81 21.70
CA ASP A 498 -5.72 -18.03 22.48
C ASP A 498 -7.00 -18.81 22.16
N ALA A 499 -7.22 -19.90 22.88
CA ALA A 499 -8.39 -20.76 22.70
C ALA A 499 -9.72 -20.03 23.01
N GLU A 500 -9.70 -19.01 23.85
CA GLU A 500 -10.90 -18.32 24.35
C GLU A 500 -11.19 -17.07 23.51
N ARG A 501 -10.19 -16.20 23.28
CA ARG A 501 -10.38 -14.94 22.55
C ARG A 501 -9.15 -14.47 21.76
N VAL A 502 -9.42 -13.57 20.81
CA VAL A 502 -8.41 -12.75 20.13
C VAL A 502 -8.30 -11.43 20.87
N ASN A 503 -7.09 -10.97 21.16
CA ASN A 503 -6.82 -9.71 21.85
C ASN A 503 -5.76 -8.92 21.07
N ALA A 504 -5.96 -7.60 20.96
CA ALA A 504 -4.86 -6.70 20.65
C ALA A 504 -4.02 -6.45 21.91
N VAL A 505 -2.70 -6.52 21.79
CA VAL A 505 -1.80 -6.00 22.82
C VAL A 505 -1.44 -4.59 22.41
N SER A 506 -1.89 -3.62 23.19
CA SER A 506 -1.64 -2.20 22.92
C SER A 506 -0.71 -1.58 23.95
N GLU A 507 -0.03 -0.53 23.50
CA GLU A 507 0.87 0.30 24.29
C GLU A 507 0.51 1.77 24.10
N ARG A 508 0.67 2.57 25.15
CA ARG A 508 0.52 4.03 25.10
C ARG A 508 1.46 4.67 26.10
N THR A 509 2.15 5.73 25.65
CA THR A 509 3.15 6.43 26.45
C THR A 509 2.80 7.90 26.55
N TRP A 510 2.95 8.47 27.75
CA TRP A 510 2.82 9.90 28.02
C TRP A 510 4.12 10.45 28.59
N LEU A 511 4.50 11.65 28.16
CA LEU A 511 5.59 12.43 28.75
C LEU A 511 5.00 13.65 29.46
N LEU A 512 5.12 13.66 30.79
CA LEU A 512 4.61 14.74 31.63
C LEU A 512 5.76 15.63 32.08
N THR A 513 5.70 16.91 31.73
CA THR A 513 6.62 17.93 32.23
C THR A 513 6.07 18.49 33.54
N LEU A 514 6.81 18.32 34.62
CA LEU A 514 6.40 18.70 35.97
C LEU A 514 7.17 19.94 36.44
N LYS A 515 6.44 20.90 37.01
CA LYS A 515 6.99 22.09 37.66
C LYS A 515 6.67 22.08 39.15
N PRO A 516 7.60 22.53 40.03
CA PRO A 516 7.28 22.70 41.43
C PRO A 516 6.19 23.76 41.60
N ARG A 517 5.21 23.48 42.47
CA ARG A 517 4.17 24.46 42.78
C ARG A 517 4.78 25.58 43.64
N ALA A 518 4.62 26.83 43.21
CA ALA A 518 5.22 28.01 43.85
C ALA A 518 4.92 28.19 45.36
N ALA A 519 3.84 27.59 45.87
CA ALA A 519 3.40 27.69 47.26
C ALA A 519 3.88 26.56 48.19
N ALA A 520 4.64 25.56 47.69
CA ALA A 520 4.93 24.32 48.43
C ALA A 520 6.31 24.25 49.10
N GLY A 521 7.18 25.26 48.93
CA GLY A 521 8.61 25.14 49.27
C GLY A 521 9.35 24.21 48.30
N GLU A 522 10.66 24.00 48.48
CA GLU A 522 11.40 23.00 47.70
C GLU A 522 10.94 21.59 48.13
N PRO A 523 10.31 20.80 47.24
CA PRO A 523 9.86 19.46 47.59
C PRO A 523 11.08 18.56 47.84
N SER A 524 11.19 18.00 49.05
CA SER A 524 12.28 17.09 49.42
C SER A 524 12.07 15.66 48.93
N THR A 525 10.82 15.28 48.62
CA THR A 525 10.46 13.97 48.05
C THR A 525 9.51 14.12 46.87
N PHE A 526 9.59 13.16 45.95
CA PHE A 526 8.65 12.99 44.84
C PHE A 526 7.82 11.73 45.06
N LYS A 527 6.51 11.85 44.89
CA LYS A 527 5.56 10.72 44.93
C LYS A 527 4.98 10.51 43.55
N PHE A 528 5.10 9.29 43.05
CA PHE A 528 4.51 8.92 41.77
C PHE A 528 2.97 9.02 41.83
N PRO A 529 2.31 9.47 40.74
CA PRO A 529 0.87 9.37 40.56
C PRO A 529 0.32 8.00 40.97
N LYS A 530 -0.74 7.99 41.77
CA LYS A 530 -1.32 6.75 42.28
C LYS A 530 -2.08 6.02 41.15
N PRO A 531 -1.75 4.75 40.83
CA PRO A 531 -2.51 3.98 39.86
C PRO A 531 -3.96 3.76 40.31
N THR A 532 -4.89 3.73 39.37
CA THR A 532 -6.31 3.40 39.63
C THR A 532 -6.51 1.90 39.79
N ALA A 533 -7.73 1.49 40.16
CA ALA A 533 -8.07 0.07 40.30
C ALA A 533 -8.05 -0.72 38.96
N LEU A 534 -7.98 -0.02 37.82
CA LEU A 534 -7.84 -0.64 36.50
C LEU A 534 -6.44 -1.22 36.28
N VAL A 535 -5.42 -0.73 36.99
CA VAL A 535 -4.03 -1.13 36.83
C VAL A 535 -3.75 -2.38 37.66
N ALA A 536 -3.53 -3.51 36.97
CA ALA A 536 -3.26 -4.79 37.63
C ALA A 536 -1.83 -4.91 38.16
N LYS A 537 -0.86 -4.26 37.48
CA LYS A 537 0.55 -4.26 37.88
C LYS A 537 1.14 -2.87 37.67
N SER A 538 1.85 -2.35 38.67
CA SER A 538 2.57 -1.07 38.58
C SER A 538 4.06 -1.25 38.87
N ALA A 539 4.91 -0.55 38.14
CA ALA A 539 6.33 -0.42 38.40
C ALA A 539 6.74 1.06 38.41
N PHE A 540 7.67 1.42 39.30
CA PHE A 540 8.20 2.78 39.41
C PHE A 540 9.71 2.74 39.17
N LYS A 541 10.20 3.67 38.35
CA LYS A 541 11.60 3.72 37.93
C LYS A 541 12.15 5.15 38.00
N GLN A 542 13.46 5.27 38.13
CA GLN A 542 14.16 6.54 38.11
C GLN A 542 15.39 6.45 37.19
N TYR A 543 15.62 7.48 36.37
CA TYR A 543 16.90 7.66 35.70
C TYR A 543 17.95 8.13 36.70
N SER A 544 19.03 7.36 36.83
CA SER A 544 20.24 7.71 37.57
C SER A 544 21.38 7.75 36.57
N ASP A 545 21.82 8.96 36.22
CA ASP A 545 22.77 9.21 35.13
C ASP A 545 22.30 8.67 33.77
N ALA A 546 22.82 7.52 33.32
CA ALA A 546 22.43 6.84 32.08
C ALA A 546 21.62 5.55 32.32
N ASP A 547 21.47 5.11 33.57
CA ASP A 547 20.86 3.83 33.93
C ASP A 547 19.44 3.99 34.50
N LEU A 548 18.61 2.98 34.27
CA LEU A 548 17.24 2.88 34.80
C LEU A 548 17.25 2.04 36.09
N LYS A 549 16.75 2.59 37.20
CA LYS A 549 16.66 1.87 38.49
C LYS A 549 15.20 1.72 38.93
N ASP A 550 14.82 0.53 39.37
CA ASP A 550 13.53 0.31 40.03
C ASP A 550 13.53 0.97 41.41
N VAL A 551 12.47 1.68 41.73
CA VAL A 551 12.31 2.44 42.99
C VAL A 551 10.97 2.14 43.65
N GLU A 552 10.85 2.52 44.93
CA GLU A 552 9.56 2.55 45.60
C GLU A 552 8.70 3.73 45.08
N ASN A 553 7.44 3.81 45.51
CA ASN A 553 6.50 4.84 45.05
C ASN A 553 6.82 6.26 45.55
N GLU A 554 7.86 6.41 46.37
CA GLU A 554 8.39 7.68 46.87
C GLU A 554 9.92 7.70 46.72
N ILE A 555 10.46 8.82 46.25
CA ILE A 555 11.91 9.02 46.09
C ILE A 555 12.32 10.35 46.72
N ALA A 556 13.57 10.43 47.19
CA ALA A 556 14.15 11.68 47.65
C ALA A 556 14.65 12.53 46.47
N LEU A 557 14.37 13.84 46.49
CA LEU A 557 14.83 14.82 45.49
C LEU A 557 16.10 15.58 45.93
N ALA A 558 16.79 15.09 46.96
CA ALA A 558 17.91 15.78 47.58
C ALA A 558 19.02 16.10 46.56
N GLY A 559 19.35 17.39 46.40
CA GLY A 559 20.40 17.89 45.50
C GLY A 559 19.90 18.48 44.17
N ILE A 560 18.60 18.41 43.89
CA ILE A 560 17.99 18.95 42.66
C ILE A 560 17.45 20.36 42.93
N VAL A 561 18.11 21.39 42.39
CA VAL A 561 17.68 22.79 42.54
C VAL A 561 16.61 23.11 41.50
N LEU A 562 15.35 23.18 41.92
CA LEU A 562 14.20 23.37 41.03
C LEU A 562 13.72 24.83 40.92
N ASN A 563 14.41 25.78 41.57
CA ASN A 563 14.08 27.22 41.50
C ASN A 563 15.21 28.11 42.11
N PRO A 564 16.29 28.49 41.38
CA PRO A 564 17.32 29.36 41.92
C PRO A 564 16.78 30.78 42.07
N GLN A 565 17.07 31.42 43.21
CA GLN A 565 16.73 32.83 43.39
C GLN A 565 17.43 33.69 42.34
N PRO A 566 16.77 34.72 41.78
CA PRO A 566 17.41 35.64 40.84
C PRO A 566 18.58 36.31 41.54
N VAL A 567 19.80 36.08 41.05
CA VAL A 567 21.07 36.62 41.60
C VAL A 567 21.26 38.13 41.39
N TRP A 568 20.34 38.81 40.71
CA TRP A 568 20.42 40.24 40.38
C TRP A 568 20.58 41.17 41.61
N PRO A 569 19.98 40.94 42.80
CA PRO A 569 20.15 41.83 43.95
C PRO A 569 21.61 41.89 44.44
N TRP A 570 22.37 40.81 44.28
CA TRP A 570 23.78 40.72 44.68
C TRP A 570 24.71 41.44 43.70
N ILE A 571 24.35 41.47 42.40
CA ILE A 571 25.11 42.17 41.36
C ILE A 571 25.05 43.69 41.59
N THR A 572 23.89 44.23 42.01
CA THR A 572 23.76 45.67 42.34
C THR A 572 24.49 46.09 43.62
N GLY A 573 24.60 45.21 44.62
CA GLY A 573 25.35 45.48 45.85
C GLY A 573 26.87 45.38 45.67
N GLY A 574 27.34 44.40 44.88
CA GLY A 574 28.76 44.15 44.63
C GLY A 574 29.45 45.24 43.82
N VAL A 575 28.78 45.82 42.81
CA VAL A 575 29.36 46.86 41.95
C VAL A 575 29.65 48.17 42.71
N VAL A 576 28.85 48.51 43.72
CA VAL A 576 29.08 49.72 44.54
C VAL A 576 30.29 49.57 45.47
N ILE A 577 30.46 48.38 46.05
CA ILE A 577 31.60 48.09 46.93
C ILE A 577 32.91 47.98 46.13
N VAL A 578 32.87 47.37 44.94
CA VAL A 578 34.03 47.26 44.05
C VAL A 578 34.41 48.62 43.46
N ALA A 579 33.45 49.49 43.11
CA ALA A 579 33.74 50.84 42.61
C ALA A 579 34.36 51.75 43.69
N LEU A 580 33.89 51.67 44.95
CA LEU A 580 34.47 52.41 46.08
C LEU A 580 35.86 51.87 46.46
N GLY A 581 36.06 50.55 46.40
CA GLY A 581 37.35 49.91 46.64
C GLY A 581 38.40 50.21 45.56
N LEU A 582 38.01 50.21 44.28
CA LEU A 582 38.91 50.49 43.15
C LEU A 582 39.32 51.98 43.06
N PHE A 583 38.49 52.91 43.54
CA PHE A 583 38.85 54.32 43.64
C PHE A 583 39.86 54.57 44.79
N GLY A 584 39.73 53.85 45.91
CA GLY A 584 40.69 53.91 47.02
C GLY A 584 42.04 53.24 46.71
N LEU A 585 42.04 52.13 45.96
CA LEU A 585 43.26 51.38 45.61
C LEU A 585 44.08 52.00 44.47
N ARG A 586 43.50 52.86 43.61
CA ARG A 586 44.25 53.56 42.54
C ARG A 586 45.11 54.74 43.03
N LEU A 587 44.98 55.17 44.28
CA LEU A 587 45.76 56.27 44.86
C LEU A 587 46.89 55.82 45.80
N ALA A 588 46.98 54.54 46.13
CA ALA A 588 48.00 54.02 47.04
C ALA A 588 48.62 52.72 46.50
N LYS A 589 49.89 52.82 46.05
CA LYS A 589 50.84 51.77 45.63
C LYS A 589 50.69 51.35 44.16
N ARG A 590 51.64 51.47 43.22
CA ARG A 590 53.12 51.61 43.23
C ARG A 590 53.83 50.69 44.22
N GLY A 591 54.23 49.52 43.75
CA GLY A 591 55.30 48.70 44.33
C GLY A 591 55.00 47.20 44.40
N ALA A 592 55.78 46.44 43.62
CA ALA A 592 56.32 45.09 43.84
C ALA A 592 55.40 43.85 43.91
N ASP A 593 55.61 43.01 42.88
CA ASP A 593 55.97 41.58 42.84
C ASP A 593 55.02 40.45 43.24
N GLU A 594 54.80 39.62 42.20
CA GLU A 594 54.73 38.16 42.06
C GLU A 594 54.45 37.23 43.27
N ALA A 595 53.48 36.33 43.08
CA ALA A 595 53.59 34.93 43.49
C ALA A 595 52.63 34.00 42.69
N ASP A 596 53.25 32.96 42.13
CA ASP A 596 52.79 31.59 41.84
C ASP A 596 51.65 31.30 40.85
N ALA A 597 52.08 30.74 39.71
CA ALA A 597 51.26 30.10 38.69
C ALA A 597 50.97 28.64 39.05
N VAL A 598 49.69 28.28 39.06
CA VAL A 598 49.18 26.90 39.06
C VAL A 598 49.32 26.37 37.61
N PRO A 599 49.77 25.12 37.36
CA PRO A 599 49.87 24.58 36.01
C PRO A 599 48.50 24.55 35.33
N VAL A 600 48.42 25.05 34.10
CA VAL A 600 47.15 25.32 33.39
C VAL A 600 46.55 24.05 32.76
N TYR A 601 47.33 22.97 32.63
CA TYR A 601 46.91 21.75 31.93
C TYR A 601 47.42 20.50 32.64
N ASP A 602 46.52 19.56 32.92
CA ASP A 602 46.83 18.25 33.50
C ASP A 602 46.61 17.12 32.49
N VAL A 603 47.41 16.06 32.61
CA VAL A 603 47.25 14.84 31.79
C VAL A 603 46.05 14.04 32.33
N PRO A 604 45.06 13.68 31.49
CA PRO A 604 43.91 12.89 31.92
C PRO A 604 44.33 11.57 32.58
N GLU A 605 43.63 11.18 33.64
CA GLU A 605 43.87 9.90 34.33
C GLU A 605 43.68 8.71 33.37
N ASP A 606 42.61 8.75 32.56
CA ASP A 606 42.31 7.82 31.48
C ASP A 606 42.60 8.43 30.11
N CYS A 607 43.77 8.08 29.54
CA CYS A 607 44.22 8.58 28.23
C CYS A 607 43.52 7.86 27.06
N THR A 608 42.21 8.06 26.92
CA THR A 608 41.44 7.64 25.73
C THR A 608 41.71 8.59 24.55
N PRO A 609 41.51 8.16 23.29
CA PRO A 609 41.70 9.05 22.13
C PRO A 609 40.92 10.36 22.25
N PHE A 610 39.69 10.31 22.74
CA PHE A 610 38.85 11.50 22.92
C PHE A 610 39.40 12.44 24.00
N ALA A 611 39.79 11.92 25.16
CA ALA A 611 40.33 12.72 26.26
C ALA A 611 41.67 13.39 25.91
N VAL A 612 42.55 12.68 25.17
CA VAL A 612 43.82 13.24 24.72
C VAL A 612 43.61 14.29 23.62
N ILE A 613 42.72 14.06 22.65
CA ILE A 613 42.41 15.06 21.62
C ILE A 613 41.80 16.32 22.24
N ASP A 614 40.86 16.20 23.19
CA ASP A 614 40.28 17.35 23.90
C ASP A 614 41.37 18.16 24.65
N LEU A 615 42.29 17.50 25.35
CA LEU A 615 43.44 18.17 25.99
C LEU A 615 44.29 18.95 24.95
N LEU A 616 44.66 18.31 23.84
CA LEU A 616 45.49 18.93 22.80
C LEU A 616 44.77 20.09 22.10
N GLN A 617 43.47 19.97 21.86
CA GLN A 617 42.64 21.05 21.30
C GLN A 617 42.56 22.24 22.25
N ARG A 618 42.45 22.02 23.57
CA ARG A 618 42.49 23.10 24.57
C ARG A 618 43.83 23.83 24.57
N ILE A 619 44.94 23.09 24.49
CA ILE A 619 46.29 23.68 24.35
C ILE A 619 46.40 24.51 23.06
N ASN A 620 45.82 24.05 21.94
CA ASN A 620 45.84 24.78 20.66
C ASN A 620 44.92 26.03 20.66
N ALA A 621 43.79 25.98 21.37
CA ALA A 621 42.82 27.08 21.45
C ALA A 621 43.28 28.21 22.38
N ALA A 622 43.98 27.89 23.47
CA ALA A 622 44.50 28.84 24.44
C ALA A 622 45.99 28.58 24.77
N PRO A 623 46.90 28.76 23.79
CA PRO A 623 48.31 28.43 23.99
C PRO A 623 48.96 29.37 25.00
N PRO A 624 49.82 28.86 25.91
CA PRO A 624 50.65 29.72 26.75
C PRO A 624 51.59 30.54 25.87
N ARG A 625 52.02 31.72 26.36
CA ARG A 625 52.86 32.69 25.60
C ARG A 625 54.20 32.14 25.10
N VAL A 626 54.58 30.90 25.47
CA VAL A 626 55.91 30.30 25.27
C VAL A 626 55.96 29.31 24.09
N LEU A 627 54.84 28.97 23.43
CA LEU A 627 54.89 28.05 22.29
C LEU A 627 55.37 28.71 21.00
N ALA A 628 56.50 28.25 20.46
CA ALA A 628 56.99 28.64 19.14
C ALA A 628 56.04 28.19 18.02
N ASP A 629 56.01 28.91 16.89
CA ASP A 629 55.12 28.60 15.74
C ASP A 629 55.32 27.18 15.20
N SER A 630 56.56 26.69 15.17
CA SER A 630 56.89 25.32 14.76
C SER A 630 56.25 24.25 15.64
N HIS A 631 56.07 24.51 16.95
CA HIS A 631 55.39 23.60 17.86
C HIS A 631 53.86 23.65 17.71
N ARG A 632 53.29 24.79 17.30
CA ARG A 632 51.85 24.89 17.00
C ARG A 632 51.46 24.06 15.78
N ASP A 633 52.29 24.07 14.75
CA ASP A 633 52.06 23.25 13.55
C ASP A 633 52.19 21.75 13.86
N GLN A 634 53.17 21.36 14.69
CA GLN A 634 53.29 19.98 15.17
C GLN A 634 52.11 19.53 16.03
N LEU A 635 51.56 20.42 16.87
CA LEU A 635 50.38 20.14 17.69
C LEU A 635 49.15 19.86 16.83
N ARG A 636 48.91 20.72 15.82
CA ARG A 636 47.80 20.53 14.87
C ARG A 636 47.96 19.27 14.03
N SER A 637 49.19 18.93 13.61
CA SER A 637 49.46 17.66 12.92
C SER A 637 49.12 16.48 13.82
N THR A 638 49.53 16.51 15.09
CA THR A 638 49.29 15.43 16.04
C THR A 638 47.79 15.23 16.30
N ILE A 639 47.02 16.32 16.45
CA ILE A 639 45.56 16.27 16.57
C ILE A 639 44.94 15.62 15.33
N ASN A 640 45.30 16.08 14.13
CA ASN A 640 44.76 15.55 12.89
C ASN A 640 45.11 14.06 12.69
N ASP A 641 46.33 13.65 13.03
CA ASP A 641 46.75 12.26 12.91
C ASP A 641 45.98 11.34 13.87
N LEU A 642 45.78 11.77 15.12
CA LEU A 642 44.98 11.03 16.10
C LEU A 642 43.49 10.95 15.70
N GLU A 643 42.92 12.04 15.18
CA GLU A 643 41.54 12.06 14.67
C GLU A 643 41.37 11.09 13.50
N LYS A 644 42.32 11.08 12.57
CA LYS A 644 42.28 10.21 11.38
C LYS A 644 42.46 8.74 11.73
N ILE A 645 43.30 8.42 12.72
CA ILE A 645 43.54 7.04 13.16
C ILE A 645 42.34 6.50 13.94
N HIS A 646 41.72 7.31 14.81
CA HIS A 646 40.71 6.83 15.76
C HIS A 646 39.26 7.09 15.35
N PHE A 647 39.00 8.01 14.41
CA PHE A 647 37.64 8.47 14.11
C PHE A 647 37.30 8.57 12.61
N ALA A 648 38.19 8.18 11.70
CA ALA A 648 37.86 8.15 10.27
C ALA A 648 37.07 6.87 9.87
N PRO A 649 36.03 6.98 9.01
CA PRO A 649 35.12 5.88 8.68
C PRO A 649 35.75 4.69 7.92
N ASP A 650 36.91 4.88 7.27
CA ASP A 650 37.62 3.85 6.48
C ASP A 650 39.00 3.46 7.05
N ALA A 651 39.24 3.68 8.35
CA ALA A 651 40.52 3.34 8.97
C ALA A 651 40.73 1.80 8.98
N PRO A 652 41.78 1.25 8.34
CA PRO A 652 42.10 -0.16 8.48
C PRO A 652 42.44 -0.45 9.94
N ALA A 653 41.97 -1.57 10.48
CA ALA A 653 42.29 -2.05 11.82
C ALA A 653 43.80 -2.36 11.92
N ALA A 654 44.61 -1.32 12.05
CA ALA A 654 46.05 -1.40 12.22
C ALA A 654 46.36 -1.30 13.71
N ASN A 655 46.87 -2.40 14.25
CA ASN A 655 47.51 -2.47 15.56
C ASN A 655 48.61 -1.42 15.65
N GLY A 656 48.44 -0.45 16.54
CA GLY A 656 49.43 0.58 16.82
C GLY A 656 48.79 1.75 17.56
N HIS A 657 48.23 1.52 18.74
CA HIS A 657 48.00 2.62 19.68
C HIS A 657 49.37 3.22 19.98
N GLY A 658 49.72 4.36 19.37
CA GLY A 658 50.78 5.19 19.92
C GLY A 658 50.45 5.44 21.39
N ASP A 659 51.45 5.49 22.27
CA ASP A 659 51.22 5.67 23.70
C ASP A 659 50.57 7.04 23.95
N LEU A 660 49.23 7.06 24.02
CA LEU A 660 48.41 8.26 24.21
C LEU A 660 48.80 9.01 25.48
N LYS A 661 49.24 8.26 26.51
CA LYS A 661 49.73 8.84 27.77
C LYS A 661 51.08 9.51 27.60
N ALA A 662 51.97 8.95 26.78
CA ALA A 662 53.23 9.60 26.42
C ALA A 662 52.99 10.86 25.58
N ILE A 663 52.06 10.83 24.62
CA ILE A 663 51.70 11.99 23.78
C ILE A 663 51.13 13.13 24.65
N ALA A 664 50.18 12.82 25.53
CA ALA A 664 49.59 13.81 26.43
C ALA A 664 50.63 14.42 27.37
N ARG A 665 51.53 13.60 27.95
CA ARG A 665 52.62 14.08 28.80
C ARG A 665 53.62 14.97 28.06
N ASP A 666 54.01 14.59 26.85
CA ASP A 666 54.95 15.37 26.04
C ASP A 666 54.39 16.76 25.72
N TRP A 667 53.11 16.84 25.37
CA TRP A 667 52.47 18.13 25.10
C TRP A 667 52.23 18.97 26.35
N VAL A 668 51.80 18.38 27.47
CA VAL A 668 51.70 19.10 28.75
C VAL A 668 53.08 19.62 29.19
N ALA A 669 54.15 18.83 29.04
CA ALA A 669 55.51 19.25 29.38
C ALA A 669 56.06 20.36 28.48
N LYS A 670 55.61 20.47 27.22
CA LYS A 670 56.00 21.56 26.31
C LYS A 670 55.27 22.88 26.61
N VAL A 671 54.15 22.84 27.33
CA VAL A 671 53.26 24.00 27.55
C VAL A 671 53.15 24.43 29.01
N SER A 672 53.61 23.58 29.93
CA SER A 672 53.85 23.90 31.35
C SER A 672 55.18 24.60 31.50
#